data_AF-A2DZ75-F1
#
_entry.id   AF-A2DZ75-F1
#
_cell.length_a   1.000
_cell.length_b   1.000
_cell.length_c   1.000
_cell.angle_alpha   90.00
_cell.angle_beta   90.00
_cell.angle_gamma   90.00
#
_symmetry.space_group_name_H-M   'P 1'
#
loop_
_entity.id
_entity.type
_entity.pdbx_description
1 polymer ?
#
loop_
_entity_poly.entity_id
_entity_poly.type
_entity_poly.pdbx_seq_one_letter_code
_entity_poly.pdbx_strand_id
1 'polypeptide(L)'
;MTELDALINQLDEVAQTNQKNKSRPSKMSQFNKVKIEQYSNVSEYPAALPNPILPNTTDMEKVKIQFPQFAKQQQFHVNNVIKLYQGITIQELIGKAPPGTEIDIPQGDYNEEINITGNIKLKGIGKVTITGLSKNDTVSSSGNFVELENITLIQKDTKSGGALTVLSGYLRAVNCNFQCNTISSVTAHGDSKAEFISCEFFSSTNPCLMVGTSSNVHSTKCKFYTSKTCGVYATDNSVVTLEKCTISRNESTGISCTGASKCMIVECDVKENKNTGIDITSSGIVAIIRSHIHDHDNGTGISAEGNVKPLLIDCILENNGIASLSATGGANIISKQSKFSNSPQNSLIISQKNATISLERDDLSGDCMIACACFDNGGIIANDIYLHDLKHSGIISYSGGSLTINKCHIDDIPEVGIQIRDGASFNIRNVSLNCCKDHGICLMNGCSGSLSDSDVIGVEGGGIEVHNAGQVDIINCRLQNNVTGIVVRNTPLAEFSNCKVELSKKHDLDVAGQNTKPKFVKCHFSGGFESICSISNYAEPFFVDCLISDSKNIGVACLSFSAPVFHDSTIQKCGTSGLSIYGKSNASFERCKVMDNMNFGCQIFEQDTTATFTDSIFTNNLHSVSIMAINASTVICEKCIFSNSLQPHVEVRSGSTVQLTKCDVSKSTQGVGLQVHNDGVLCINNTVIRDEAKMGVLVGDTGLLQITGGEIRNCGIAGIVCMANGNIQAEKTKLSGNGQFAIQFMEKSAGTVKSCEIENHTMFGILVSRDAAVTCDDNKFSNNGHKDIVNL
;
A
#
# COMPACT_ATOMS: atom_id res chain seq x y z
N MET A 1 45.26 1.46 9.88
CA MET A 1 44.95 0.91 11.22
C MET A 1 44.64 2.10 12.11
N THR A 2 43.34 2.30 12.41
CA THR A 2 42.65 3.21 13.36
C THR A 2 41.52 4.00 12.69
N GLU A 3 40.37 3.32 12.59
CA GLU A 3 38.99 3.84 12.49
C GLU A 3 38.01 2.65 12.64
N LEU A 4 38.48 1.43 12.35
CA LEU A 4 37.75 0.16 12.56
C LEU A 4 37.65 -0.26 14.04
N ASP A 5 38.64 0.05 14.88
CA ASP A 5 38.66 -0.35 16.30
C ASP A 5 37.73 0.50 17.19
N ALA A 6 37.29 1.67 16.71
CA ALA A 6 36.30 2.51 17.42
C ALA A 6 34.85 2.00 17.20
N LEU A 7 34.61 1.31 16.08
CA LEU A 7 33.28 0.76 15.74
C LEU A 7 32.98 -0.55 16.49
N ILE A 8 34.03 -1.32 16.82
CA ILE A 8 33.90 -2.59 17.56
C ILE A 8 33.54 -2.36 19.03
N ASN A 9 34.05 -1.29 19.67
CA ASN A 9 33.77 -1.00 21.07
C ASN A 9 32.37 -0.39 21.35
N GLN A 10 31.69 0.17 20.34
CA GLN A 10 30.31 0.67 20.51
C GLN A 10 29.24 -0.43 20.38
N LEU A 11 29.59 -1.59 19.80
CA LEU A 11 28.67 -2.73 19.67
C LEU A 11 28.57 -3.58 20.95
N ASP A 12 29.58 -3.54 21.82
CA ASP A 12 29.59 -4.30 23.08
C ASP A 12 28.83 -3.64 24.24
N GLU A 13 28.63 -2.31 24.21
CA GLU A 13 27.86 -1.61 25.26
C GLU A 13 26.34 -1.78 25.13
N VAL A 14 25.82 -2.04 23.93
CA VAL A 14 24.39 -2.29 23.69
C VAL A 14 23.99 -3.72 24.12
N ALA A 15 24.94 -4.66 24.16
CA ALA A 15 24.71 -6.02 24.59
C ALA A 15 24.57 -6.19 26.12
N GLN A 16 25.14 -5.27 26.92
CA GLN A 16 25.15 -5.40 28.39
C GLN A 16 23.97 -4.72 29.10
N THR A 17 23.25 -3.80 28.45
CA THR A 17 22.09 -3.12 29.07
C THR A 17 20.82 -3.99 29.10
N ASN A 18 20.73 -5.02 28.26
CA ASN A 18 19.55 -5.89 28.13
C ASN A 18 19.46 -7.05 29.14
N GLN A 19 20.43 -7.19 30.06
CA GLN A 19 20.44 -8.29 31.05
C GLN A 19 19.89 -7.94 32.45
N LYS A 20 19.51 -6.70 32.75
CA LYS A 20 19.16 -6.30 34.14
C LYS A 20 17.68 -6.16 34.53
N ASN A 21 16.71 -6.30 33.64
CA ASN A 21 15.28 -6.16 34.00
C ASN A 21 14.45 -7.44 33.82
N LYS A 22 14.88 -8.54 34.46
CA LYS A 22 14.00 -9.68 34.76
C LYS A 22 13.85 -9.85 36.27
N SER A 23 12.84 -9.23 36.87
CA SER A 23 12.16 -9.82 38.03
C SER A 23 10.75 -9.27 38.29
N ARG A 24 9.78 -10.19 38.16
CA ARG A 24 8.42 -10.29 38.74
C ARG A 24 7.20 -9.74 37.97
N PRO A 25 6.06 -10.47 38.05
CA PRO A 25 5.03 -10.48 37.01
C PRO A 25 3.69 -9.86 37.45
N SER A 26 2.97 -9.24 36.51
CA SER A 26 1.53 -9.03 36.61
C SER A 26 0.84 -9.61 35.37
N LYS A 27 -0.16 -10.46 35.63
CA LYS A 27 -0.93 -11.22 34.64
C LYS A 27 -1.71 -10.29 33.70
N MET A 28 -1.37 -10.30 32.42
CA MET A 28 -2.32 -10.05 31.32
C MET A 28 -1.91 -10.91 30.12
N SER A 29 -2.91 -11.58 29.57
CA SER A 29 -2.83 -12.78 28.75
C SER A 29 -2.74 -12.50 27.24
N GLN A 30 -1.84 -13.23 26.58
CA GLN A 30 -1.97 -13.83 25.24
C GLN A 30 -2.37 -12.92 24.06
N PHE A 31 -1.37 -12.33 23.40
CA PHE A 31 -1.34 -12.26 21.93
C PHE A 31 0.06 -12.65 21.45
N ASN A 32 0.12 -13.68 20.62
CA ASN A 32 1.33 -14.40 20.22
C ASN A 32 2.23 -13.56 19.30
N LYS A 33 3.51 -13.44 19.68
CA LYS A 33 4.62 -13.26 18.74
C LYS A 33 4.84 -14.59 18.01
N VAL A 34 4.46 -14.67 16.74
CA VAL A 34 4.81 -15.83 15.89
C VAL A 34 6.22 -15.60 15.34
N LYS A 35 7.15 -16.47 15.75
CA LYS A 35 8.46 -16.63 15.14
C LYS A 35 8.29 -17.20 13.73
N ILE A 36 9.02 -16.62 12.78
CA ILE A 36 9.18 -17.13 11.42
C ILE A 36 10.01 -18.43 11.51
N GLU A 37 9.36 -19.58 11.39
CA GLU A 37 10.01 -20.86 11.10
C GLU A 37 9.67 -21.29 9.67
N GLN A 38 10.69 -21.82 9.00
CA GLN A 38 10.75 -22.20 7.60
C GLN A 38 9.66 -23.21 7.22
N TYR A 39 8.77 -22.84 6.30
CA TYR A 39 7.92 -23.78 5.57
C TYR A 39 8.44 -23.91 4.14
N SER A 40 9.40 -24.82 3.96
CA SER A 40 9.67 -25.44 2.66
C SER A 40 8.65 -26.56 2.44
N ASN A 41 7.68 -26.33 1.55
CA ASN A 41 6.92 -27.29 0.72
C ASN A 41 5.45 -26.85 0.58
N VAL A 42 5.13 -26.15 -0.52
CA VAL A 42 3.78 -26.20 -1.13
C VAL A 42 3.94 -26.14 -2.64
N SER A 43 3.71 -27.28 -3.28
CA SER A 43 3.47 -27.40 -4.72
C SER A 43 1.97 -27.23 -5.00
N GLU A 44 1.67 -26.57 -6.12
CA GLU A 44 0.36 -26.38 -6.78
C GLU A 44 -0.55 -25.28 -6.20
N TYR A 45 -0.50 -24.10 -6.80
CA TYR A 45 -1.51 -23.04 -6.69
C TYR A 45 -2.70 -23.37 -7.63
N PRO A 46 -3.97 -23.22 -7.19
CA PRO A 46 -5.11 -23.31 -8.08
C PRO A 46 -5.14 -22.14 -9.08
N ALA A 47 -5.75 -22.38 -10.24
CA ALA A 47 -5.86 -21.41 -11.33
C ALA A 47 -6.47 -20.07 -10.88
N ALA A 48 -5.99 -18.97 -11.48
CA ALA A 48 -6.43 -17.61 -11.23
C ALA A 48 -7.97 -17.49 -11.16
N LEU A 49 -8.49 -16.98 -10.04
CA LEU A 49 -9.88 -16.57 -9.95
C LEU A 49 -10.12 -15.43 -10.95
N PRO A 50 -11.25 -15.40 -11.67
CA PRO A 50 -11.57 -14.30 -12.57
C PRO A 50 -11.62 -12.99 -11.78
N ASN A 51 -11.06 -11.92 -12.36
CA ASN A 51 -11.11 -10.56 -11.81
C ASN A 51 -12.54 -10.23 -11.34
N PRO A 52 -12.76 -9.84 -10.07
CA PRO A 52 -14.06 -9.38 -9.63
C PRO A 52 -14.44 -8.16 -10.48
N ILE A 53 -15.61 -8.25 -11.12
CA ILE A 53 -16.18 -7.15 -11.90
C ILE A 53 -16.36 -5.97 -10.94
N LEU A 54 -15.66 -4.86 -11.23
CA LEU A 54 -15.80 -3.60 -10.50
C LEU A 54 -17.30 -3.20 -10.46
N PRO A 55 -17.89 -2.95 -9.27
CA PRO A 55 -19.15 -2.25 -9.23
C PRO A 55 -18.95 -0.87 -9.86
N ASN A 56 -19.82 -0.50 -10.79
CA ASN A 56 -19.79 0.82 -11.43
C ASN A 56 -19.87 1.92 -10.36
N THR A 57 -18.84 2.77 -10.29
CA THR A 57 -18.73 3.92 -9.37
C THR A 57 -19.85 4.95 -9.53
N THR A 58 -20.58 4.90 -10.66
CA THR A 58 -21.75 5.74 -10.95
C THR A 58 -22.98 5.44 -10.10
N ASP A 59 -23.07 4.27 -9.45
CA ASP A 59 -24.20 3.93 -8.58
C ASP A 59 -24.15 4.63 -7.20
N MET A 60 -23.00 5.23 -6.83
CA MET A 60 -22.86 5.90 -5.52
C MET A 60 -23.42 7.32 -5.50
N GLU A 61 -23.52 8.05 -6.61
CA GLU A 61 -23.92 9.48 -6.63
C GLU A 61 -25.40 9.76 -6.30
N LYS A 62 -26.26 8.73 -6.19
CA LYS A 62 -27.72 8.92 -5.96
C LYS A 62 -28.30 7.93 -4.97
N VAL A 63 -27.80 7.90 -3.73
CA VAL A 63 -28.49 7.16 -2.67
C VAL A 63 -29.74 7.94 -2.25
N LYS A 64 -30.88 7.65 -2.88
CA LYS A 64 -32.19 8.13 -2.43
C LYS A 64 -32.69 7.22 -1.31
N ILE A 65 -32.62 7.70 -0.06
CA ILE A 65 -33.23 7.01 1.07
C ILE A 65 -34.75 7.26 1.02
N GLN A 66 -35.53 6.22 0.78
CA GLN A 66 -36.97 6.26 1.00
C GLN A 66 -37.26 5.78 2.43
N PHE A 67 -37.40 6.73 3.36
CA PHE A 67 -37.74 6.43 4.75
C PHE A 67 -39.23 6.74 5.02
N PRO A 68 -39.96 5.92 5.78
CA PRO A 68 -41.35 6.21 6.14
C PRO A 68 -41.45 7.54 6.91
N GLN A 69 -42.23 8.49 6.42
CA GLN A 69 -42.47 9.72 7.16
C GLN A 69 -43.34 9.43 8.39
N PHE A 70 -42.97 10.01 9.53
CA PHE A 70 -43.83 10.01 10.71
C PHE A 70 -45.05 10.90 10.43
N ALA A 71 -46.22 10.28 10.35
CA ALA A 71 -47.48 10.98 10.15
C ALA A 71 -47.89 11.69 11.46
N LYS A 72 -47.34 12.90 11.68
CA LYS A 72 -47.73 13.78 12.79
C LYS A 72 -49.23 14.04 12.72
N GLN A 73 -49.92 13.86 13.84
CA GLN A 73 -51.28 14.37 13.97
C GLN A 73 -51.24 15.87 14.27
N GLN A 74 -52.33 16.58 13.97
CA GLN A 74 -52.48 17.99 14.39
C GLN A 74 -52.40 18.09 15.92
N GLN A 75 -52.11 19.27 16.48
CA GLN A 75 -52.09 19.44 17.94
C GLN A 75 -53.40 18.96 18.58
N PHE A 76 -53.30 18.46 19.82
CA PHE A 76 -54.47 18.05 20.58
C PHE A 76 -55.48 19.20 20.66
N HIS A 77 -56.70 18.94 20.20
CA HIS A 77 -57.76 19.93 20.24
C HIS A 77 -58.43 19.92 21.62
N VAL A 78 -58.19 20.98 22.39
CA VAL A 78 -58.76 21.14 23.74
C VAL A 78 -60.18 21.69 23.64
N ASN A 79 -61.15 20.85 23.98
CA ASN A 79 -62.58 21.20 24.03
C ASN A 79 -62.97 21.80 25.39
N ASN A 80 -62.36 21.33 26.48
CA ASN A 80 -62.63 21.78 27.84
C ASN A 80 -61.39 21.57 28.72
N VAL A 81 -61.26 22.37 29.78
CA VAL A 81 -60.18 22.27 30.77
C VAL A 81 -60.79 21.99 32.14
N ILE A 82 -60.34 20.94 32.81
CA ILE A 82 -60.77 20.55 34.15
C ILE A 82 -59.55 20.49 35.06
N LYS A 83 -59.65 21.03 36.28
CA LYS A 83 -58.58 20.95 37.29
C LYS A 83 -58.81 19.75 38.19
N LEU A 84 -57.75 18.99 38.49
CA LEU A 84 -57.79 17.98 39.55
C LEU A 84 -58.08 18.67 40.90
N TYR A 85 -59.04 18.14 41.66
CA TYR A 85 -59.47 18.69 42.94
C TYR A 85 -59.36 17.64 44.06
N GLN A 86 -59.42 18.09 45.31
CA GLN A 86 -59.20 17.22 46.45
C GLN A 86 -60.27 16.12 46.54
N GLY A 87 -59.83 14.87 46.76
CA GLY A 87 -60.71 13.73 47.00
C GLY A 87 -61.13 12.94 45.75
N ILE A 88 -60.61 13.26 44.56
CA ILE A 88 -60.77 12.45 43.34
C ILE A 88 -59.38 12.02 42.85
N THR A 89 -59.27 10.77 42.36
CA THR A 89 -58.05 10.28 41.72
C THR A 89 -57.96 10.79 40.27
N ILE A 90 -56.77 10.82 39.69
CA ILE A 90 -56.57 11.17 38.27
C ILE A 90 -57.37 10.19 37.39
N GLN A 91 -57.32 8.88 37.72
CA GLN A 91 -58.08 7.85 36.98
C GLN A 91 -59.60 8.07 37.03
N GLU A 92 -60.15 8.40 38.20
CA GLU A 92 -61.59 8.68 38.34
C GLU A 92 -62.01 9.91 37.54
N LEU A 93 -61.14 10.93 37.47
CA LEU A 93 -61.41 12.14 36.69
C LEU A 93 -61.36 11.86 35.18
N ILE A 94 -60.39 11.07 34.71
CA ILE A 94 -60.34 10.59 33.32
C ILE A 94 -61.64 9.85 32.95
N GLY A 95 -62.15 8.98 33.83
CA GLY A 95 -63.39 8.23 33.58
C GLY A 95 -64.65 9.09 33.45
N LYS A 96 -64.62 10.34 33.93
CA LYS A 96 -65.73 11.31 33.84
C LYS A 96 -65.54 12.36 32.74
N ALA A 97 -64.33 12.47 32.18
CA ALA A 97 -63.99 13.54 31.25
C ALA A 97 -64.47 13.21 29.82
N PRO A 98 -65.16 14.14 29.13
CA PRO A 98 -65.51 13.96 27.73
C PRO A 98 -64.26 13.99 26.82
N PRO A 99 -64.30 13.38 25.61
CA PRO A 99 -63.21 13.47 24.64
C PRO A 99 -62.77 14.92 24.32
N GLY A 100 -61.46 15.13 24.25
CA GLY A 100 -60.83 16.45 24.04
C GLY A 100 -60.63 17.27 25.32
N THR A 101 -60.75 16.65 26.50
CA THR A 101 -60.52 17.35 27.78
C THR A 101 -59.04 17.45 28.12
N GLU A 102 -58.59 18.64 28.54
CA GLU A 102 -57.33 18.88 29.25
C GLU A 102 -57.58 18.79 30.76
N ILE A 103 -56.80 17.95 31.46
CA ILE A 103 -56.82 17.80 32.91
C ILE A 103 -55.56 18.45 33.48
N ASP A 104 -55.73 19.57 34.17
CA ASP A 104 -54.68 20.27 34.91
C ASP A 104 -54.41 19.56 36.25
N ILE A 105 -53.22 19.00 36.41
CA ILE A 105 -52.75 18.30 37.60
C ILE A 105 -51.86 19.26 38.40
N PRO A 106 -52.25 19.70 39.61
CA PRO A 106 -51.43 20.61 40.41
C PRO A 106 -50.15 19.91 40.91
N GLN A 107 -49.12 20.71 41.22
CA GLN A 107 -47.87 20.23 41.81
C GLN A 107 -48.13 19.27 42.99
N GLY A 108 -47.47 18.12 42.96
CA GLY A 108 -47.63 17.09 43.98
C GLY A 108 -47.05 15.74 43.55
N ASP A 109 -46.99 14.82 44.50
CA ASP A 109 -46.65 13.42 44.30
C ASP A 109 -47.92 12.58 44.42
N TYR A 110 -48.24 11.84 43.37
CA TYR A 110 -49.43 11.03 43.22
C TYR A 110 -49.03 9.56 43.16
N ASN A 111 -49.70 8.68 43.91
CA ASN A 111 -49.47 7.24 43.86
C ASN A 111 -50.66 6.60 43.15
N GLU A 112 -50.61 6.53 41.83
CA GLU A 112 -51.71 6.05 40.99
C GLU A 112 -51.16 5.28 39.78
N GLU A 113 -51.97 4.35 39.29
CA GLU A 113 -51.76 3.65 38.02
C GLU A 113 -52.94 3.97 37.12
N ILE A 114 -52.64 4.52 35.94
CA ILE A 114 -53.62 5.18 35.08
C ILE A 114 -53.73 4.44 33.75
N ASN A 115 -54.96 4.15 33.32
CA ASN A 115 -55.31 3.65 32.01
C ASN A 115 -56.13 4.71 31.24
N ILE A 116 -55.55 5.19 30.14
CA ILE A 116 -56.13 6.21 29.27
C ILE A 116 -56.62 5.55 27.98
N THR A 117 -57.93 5.35 27.88
CA THR A 117 -58.61 4.82 26.69
C THR A 117 -59.29 5.91 25.86
N GLY A 118 -59.49 7.10 26.43
CA GLY A 118 -60.15 8.24 25.80
C GLY A 118 -59.19 9.20 25.10
N ASN A 119 -59.76 10.21 24.44
CA ASN A 119 -59.01 11.33 23.86
C ASN A 119 -58.80 12.40 24.95
N ILE A 120 -57.68 12.36 25.69
CA ILE A 120 -57.46 13.17 26.90
C ILE A 120 -56.04 13.76 26.88
N LYS A 121 -55.92 15.00 27.39
CA LYS A 121 -54.65 15.63 27.70
C LYS A 121 -54.46 15.71 29.21
N LEU A 122 -53.31 15.25 29.72
CA LEU A 122 -52.88 15.44 31.11
C LEU A 122 -51.75 16.47 31.15
N LYS A 123 -51.92 17.53 31.96
CA LYS A 123 -50.96 18.63 32.05
C LYS A 123 -50.56 18.90 33.49
N GLY A 124 -49.27 18.76 33.78
CA GLY A 124 -48.71 19.11 35.08
C GLY A 124 -48.55 20.62 35.25
N ILE A 125 -49.04 21.15 36.38
CA ILE A 125 -48.88 22.54 36.79
C ILE A 125 -47.84 22.58 37.92
N GLY A 126 -46.60 22.92 37.56
CA GLY A 126 -45.45 22.80 38.47
C GLY A 126 -44.88 21.38 38.46
N LYS A 127 -44.25 20.97 39.56
CA LYS A 127 -43.62 19.64 39.66
C LYS A 127 -44.67 18.56 39.96
N VAL A 128 -45.02 17.76 38.96
CA VAL A 128 -45.96 16.64 39.10
C VAL A 128 -45.24 15.31 38.95
N THR A 129 -45.32 14.46 39.98
CA THR A 129 -44.81 13.08 39.95
C THR A 129 -45.97 12.12 40.09
N ILE A 130 -46.15 11.19 39.17
CA ILE A 130 -47.10 10.07 39.29
C ILE A 130 -46.27 8.80 39.44
N THR A 131 -46.50 8.06 40.53
CA THR A 131 -45.75 6.87 40.90
C THR A 131 -46.66 5.64 40.90
N GLY A 132 -46.36 4.67 40.04
CA GLY A 132 -46.92 3.33 40.14
C GLY A 132 -46.20 2.52 41.23
N LEU A 133 -46.98 1.81 42.04
CA LEU A 133 -46.51 1.02 43.19
C LEU A 133 -46.90 -0.45 43.11
N SER A 134 -47.62 -0.87 42.05
CA SER A 134 -47.96 -2.25 41.77
C SER A 134 -47.27 -2.71 40.48
N LYS A 135 -47.57 -3.94 40.04
CA LYS A 135 -46.94 -4.59 38.88
C LYS A 135 -47.40 -4.07 37.52
N ASN A 136 -48.37 -3.16 37.46
CA ASN A 136 -48.90 -2.60 36.21
C ASN A 136 -48.05 -1.43 35.71
N ASP A 137 -48.38 -0.87 34.54
CA ASP A 137 -47.80 0.39 34.10
C ASP A 137 -48.27 1.56 34.98
N THR A 138 -47.41 2.54 35.22
CA THR A 138 -47.85 3.80 35.87
C THR A 138 -48.86 4.53 34.99
N VAL A 139 -48.62 4.57 33.68
CA VAL A 139 -49.59 5.01 32.68
C VAL A 139 -49.63 4.02 31.52
N SER A 140 -50.81 3.55 31.16
CA SER A 140 -51.08 2.81 29.93
C SER A 140 -52.01 3.63 29.03
N SER A 141 -51.71 3.68 27.73
CA SER A 141 -52.45 4.46 26.74
C SER A 141 -52.92 3.58 25.60
N SER A 142 -54.21 3.63 25.32
CA SER A 142 -54.87 3.02 24.14
C SER A 142 -55.86 3.98 23.46
N GLY A 143 -55.91 5.24 23.90
CA GLY A 143 -56.76 6.26 23.31
C GLY A 143 -56.31 6.70 21.92
N ASN A 144 -57.26 7.15 21.10
CA ASN A 144 -56.99 7.60 19.72
C ASN A 144 -55.97 8.75 19.67
N PHE A 145 -56.02 9.66 20.64
CA PHE A 145 -55.07 10.75 20.84
C PHE A 145 -54.93 11.04 22.33
N VAL A 146 -53.76 10.80 22.90
CA VAL A 146 -53.44 11.14 24.29
C VAL A 146 -52.28 12.14 24.31
N GLU A 147 -52.38 13.20 25.11
CA GLU A 147 -51.29 14.15 25.30
C GLU A 147 -50.85 14.21 26.77
N LEU A 148 -49.54 14.13 27.02
CA LEU A 148 -48.93 14.29 28.33
C LEU A 148 -48.00 15.51 28.30
N GLU A 149 -48.13 16.43 29.25
CA GLU A 149 -47.34 17.66 29.29
C GLU A 149 -46.81 17.93 30.71
N ASN A 150 -45.49 18.13 30.88
CA ASN A 150 -44.84 18.49 32.14
C ASN A 150 -45.10 17.51 33.31
N ILE A 151 -45.02 16.19 33.07
CA ILE A 151 -45.30 15.14 34.07
C ILE A 151 -44.08 14.22 34.21
N THR A 152 -43.75 13.85 35.46
CA THR A 152 -42.80 12.76 35.77
C THR A 152 -43.58 11.49 36.10
N LEU A 153 -43.29 10.40 35.39
CA LEU A 153 -43.84 9.07 35.64
C LEU A 153 -42.74 8.16 36.21
N ILE A 154 -43.02 7.53 37.36
CA ILE A 154 -42.09 6.63 38.03
C ILE A 154 -42.78 5.31 38.30
N GLN A 155 -42.17 4.20 37.86
CA GLN A 155 -42.63 2.87 38.21
C GLN A 155 -41.61 2.18 39.14
N LYS A 156 -42.01 1.90 40.38
CA LYS A 156 -41.13 1.39 41.45
C LYS A 156 -41.20 -0.12 41.68
N ASP A 157 -42.33 -0.80 41.47
CA ASP A 157 -42.55 -2.19 41.91
C ASP A 157 -42.99 -3.13 40.78
N THR A 158 -42.09 -3.53 39.88
CA THR A 158 -42.55 -4.42 38.80
C THR A 158 -41.57 -5.48 38.34
N LYS A 159 -42.14 -6.60 37.88
CA LYS A 159 -41.51 -7.55 36.95
C LYS A 159 -42.09 -7.41 35.53
N SER A 160 -43.00 -6.46 35.29
CA SER A 160 -43.89 -6.45 34.11
C SER A 160 -44.42 -5.10 33.63
N GLY A 161 -44.41 -4.03 34.44
CA GLY A 161 -45.00 -2.72 34.10
C GLY A 161 -43.97 -1.60 34.04
N GLY A 162 -44.11 -0.70 33.07
CA GLY A 162 -43.22 0.44 32.81
C GLY A 162 -43.76 1.75 33.37
N ALA A 163 -43.04 2.86 33.16
CA ALA A 163 -43.56 4.18 33.50
C ALA A 163 -44.67 4.60 32.51
N LEU A 164 -44.48 4.30 31.23
CA LEU A 164 -45.48 4.51 30.18
C LEU A 164 -45.52 3.34 29.20
N THR A 165 -46.71 2.83 28.92
CA THR A 165 -46.93 1.87 27.83
C THR A 165 -47.95 2.42 26.84
N VAL A 166 -47.57 2.49 25.56
CA VAL A 166 -48.45 2.89 24.44
C VAL A 166 -48.87 1.61 23.69
N LEU A 167 -50.10 1.18 23.94
CA LEU A 167 -50.68 -0.06 23.42
C LEU A 167 -51.20 0.10 21.99
N SER A 168 -51.76 1.27 21.68
CA SER A 168 -52.36 1.61 20.38
C SER A 168 -52.60 3.13 20.31
N GLY A 169 -53.09 3.61 19.16
CA GLY A 169 -53.47 5.02 18.99
C GLY A 169 -52.28 5.96 18.82
N TYR A 170 -52.49 7.25 19.08
CA TYR A 170 -51.47 8.30 19.02
C TYR A 170 -51.22 8.88 20.41
N LEU A 171 -49.98 8.84 20.88
CA LEU A 171 -49.57 9.50 22.12
C LEU A 171 -48.55 10.61 21.83
N ARG A 172 -48.74 11.78 22.41
CA ARG A 172 -47.78 12.89 22.37
C ARG A 172 -47.34 13.24 23.79
N ALA A 173 -46.05 13.21 24.07
CA ALA A 173 -45.52 13.65 25.36
C ALA A 173 -44.55 14.83 25.17
N VAL A 174 -44.71 15.87 25.99
CA VAL A 174 -43.92 17.11 25.94
C VAL A 174 -43.38 17.41 27.33
N ASN A 175 -42.05 17.57 27.43
CA ASN A 175 -41.35 17.86 28.70
C ASN A 175 -41.68 16.86 29.82
N CYS A 176 -41.80 15.58 29.47
CA CYS A 176 -42.09 14.51 30.43
C CYS A 176 -40.83 13.71 30.81
N ASN A 177 -40.83 13.15 32.01
CA ASN A 177 -39.76 12.30 32.53
C ASN A 177 -40.28 10.89 32.82
N PHE A 178 -39.56 9.86 32.41
CA PHE A 178 -39.96 8.46 32.56
C PHE A 178 -38.87 7.64 33.25
N GLN A 179 -39.20 7.06 34.41
CA GLN A 179 -38.30 6.25 35.21
C GLN A 179 -38.93 4.90 35.56
N CYS A 180 -38.24 3.79 35.29
CA CYS A 180 -38.66 2.46 35.74
C CYS A 180 -37.45 1.61 36.13
N ASN A 181 -37.35 1.16 37.38
CA ASN A 181 -36.12 0.50 37.87
C ASN A 181 -35.88 -0.91 37.30
N THR A 182 -36.92 -1.60 36.83
CA THR A 182 -36.90 -3.06 36.60
C THR A 182 -37.14 -3.47 35.14
N ILE A 183 -37.98 -2.74 34.40
CA ILE A 183 -38.18 -2.96 32.97
C ILE A 183 -38.00 -1.64 32.20
N SER A 184 -38.52 -1.55 30.97
CA SER A 184 -38.34 -0.37 30.12
C SER A 184 -39.14 0.81 30.69
N SER A 185 -38.54 2.00 30.72
CA SER A 185 -39.24 3.21 31.17
C SER A 185 -40.43 3.51 30.27
N VAL A 186 -40.26 3.36 28.96
CA VAL A 186 -41.34 3.49 27.98
C VAL A 186 -41.35 2.31 27.01
N THR A 187 -42.55 1.79 26.75
CA THR A 187 -42.78 0.75 25.73
C THR A 187 -43.84 1.22 24.74
N ALA A 188 -43.55 1.12 23.43
CA ALA A 188 -44.51 1.30 22.35
C ALA A 188 -44.65 -0.01 21.56
N HIS A 189 -45.87 -0.53 21.49
CA HIS A 189 -46.19 -1.74 20.73
C HIS A 189 -47.63 -1.68 20.19
N GLY A 190 -48.11 -2.74 19.53
CA GLY A 190 -49.51 -2.83 19.06
C GLY A 190 -49.86 -1.81 17.97
N ASP A 191 -48.92 -1.53 17.07
CA ASP A 191 -49.07 -0.58 15.96
C ASP A 191 -49.38 0.86 16.41
N SER A 192 -48.97 1.20 17.62
CA SER A 192 -49.08 2.53 18.20
C SER A 192 -48.20 3.57 17.50
N LYS A 193 -48.57 4.84 17.64
CA LYS A 193 -47.77 5.99 17.24
C LYS A 193 -47.44 6.83 18.48
N ALA A 194 -46.18 7.18 18.67
CA ALA A 194 -45.79 8.05 19.77
C ALA A 194 -44.85 9.18 19.32
N GLU A 195 -45.11 10.40 19.78
CA GLU A 195 -44.26 11.56 19.60
C GLU A 195 -43.75 12.04 20.97
N PHE A 196 -42.44 12.13 21.14
CA PHE A 196 -41.80 12.60 22.37
C PHE A 196 -40.99 13.86 22.08
N ILE A 197 -41.21 14.93 22.84
CA ILE A 197 -40.56 16.22 22.63
C ILE A 197 -39.96 16.69 23.95
N SER A 198 -38.64 16.87 23.98
CA SER A 198 -37.90 17.32 25.17
C SER A 198 -38.14 16.44 26.41
N CYS A 199 -38.29 15.13 26.20
CA CYS A 199 -38.51 14.15 27.27
C CYS A 199 -37.21 13.47 27.75
N GLU A 200 -37.19 13.02 29.00
CA GLU A 200 -36.09 12.24 29.56
C GLU A 200 -36.55 10.82 29.94
N PHE A 201 -35.75 9.81 29.58
CA PHE A 201 -36.00 8.40 29.83
C PHE A 201 -34.78 7.83 30.55
N PHE A 202 -34.93 7.36 31.79
CA PHE A 202 -33.76 7.01 32.60
C PHE A 202 -33.96 5.93 33.66
N SER A 203 -32.83 5.43 34.18
CA SER A 203 -32.72 4.50 35.31
C SER A 203 -33.53 3.22 35.14
N SER A 204 -33.28 2.49 34.04
CA SER A 204 -33.97 1.25 33.70
C SER A 204 -33.07 0.01 33.64
N THR A 205 -33.59 -1.16 34.01
CA THR A 205 -32.85 -2.42 33.81
C THR A 205 -32.93 -2.88 32.35
N ASN A 206 -34.08 -2.66 31.70
CA ASN A 206 -34.30 -2.89 30.27
C ASN A 206 -34.11 -1.58 29.48
N PRO A 207 -34.35 -1.56 28.15
CA PRO A 207 -34.11 -0.36 27.37
C PRO A 207 -34.90 0.85 27.88
N CYS A 208 -34.35 2.08 27.83
CA CYS A 208 -35.12 3.25 28.27
C CYS A 208 -36.39 3.42 27.43
N LEU A 209 -36.27 3.21 26.11
CA LEU A 209 -37.37 3.14 25.17
C LEU A 209 -37.31 1.82 24.40
N MET A 210 -38.39 1.04 24.47
CA MET A 210 -38.58 -0.18 23.69
C MET A 210 -39.69 0.03 22.65
N VAL A 211 -39.39 -0.21 21.38
CA VAL A 211 -40.34 -0.10 20.27
C VAL A 211 -40.37 -1.41 19.49
N GLY A 212 -41.53 -2.05 19.45
CA GLY A 212 -41.73 -3.32 18.76
C GLY A 212 -42.97 -3.32 17.88
N THR A 213 -43.35 -4.51 17.41
CA THR A 213 -44.48 -4.71 16.48
C THR A 213 -44.31 -3.82 15.23
N SER A 214 -45.35 -3.12 14.76
CA SER A 214 -45.24 -2.11 13.69
C SER A 214 -45.40 -0.69 14.22
N SER A 215 -45.05 -0.45 15.49
CA SER A 215 -45.19 0.86 16.12
C SER A 215 -44.24 1.90 15.52
N ASN A 216 -44.69 3.15 15.49
CA ASN A 216 -43.96 4.28 14.93
C ASN A 216 -43.67 5.34 16.00
N VAL A 217 -42.41 5.59 16.31
CA VAL A 217 -42.00 6.52 17.36
C VAL A 217 -41.12 7.62 16.79
N HIS A 218 -41.43 8.87 17.12
CA HIS A 218 -40.64 10.04 16.77
C HIS A 218 -40.24 10.78 18.05
N SER A 219 -38.94 10.87 18.33
CA SER A 219 -38.39 11.57 19.49
C SER A 219 -37.54 12.75 19.04
N THR A 220 -37.81 13.93 19.59
CA THR A 220 -37.08 15.17 19.28
C THR A 220 -36.54 15.78 20.58
N LYS A 221 -35.24 16.08 20.62
CA LYS A 221 -34.58 16.68 21.81
C LYS A 221 -34.74 15.86 23.10
N CYS A 222 -34.85 14.53 22.96
CA CYS A 222 -35.01 13.63 24.10
C CYS A 222 -33.66 13.14 24.65
N LYS A 223 -33.65 12.70 25.91
CA LYS A 223 -32.48 12.06 26.54
C LYS A 223 -32.79 10.63 26.96
N PHE A 224 -31.91 9.69 26.63
CA PHE A 224 -32.01 8.28 27.00
C PHE A 224 -30.73 7.87 27.73
N TYR A 225 -30.80 7.62 29.03
CA TYR A 225 -29.60 7.40 29.82
C TYR A 225 -29.75 6.44 31.00
N THR A 226 -28.62 5.89 31.47
CA THR A 226 -28.53 5.01 32.64
C THR A 226 -29.43 3.77 32.59
N SER A 227 -29.64 3.21 31.39
CA SER A 227 -30.14 1.83 31.25
C SER A 227 -29.03 0.81 31.55
N LYS A 228 -29.38 -0.35 32.13
CA LYS A 228 -28.47 -1.50 32.24
C LYS A 228 -28.28 -2.28 30.94
N THR A 229 -29.10 -2.03 29.92
CA THR A 229 -29.04 -2.70 28.62
C THR A 229 -28.80 -1.69 27.51
N CYS A 230 -29.82 -1.00 27.02
CA CYS A 230 -29.62 0.05 26.03
C CYS A 230 -30.52 1.28 26.19
N GLY A 231 -30.15 2.40 25.57
CA GLY A 231 -30.99 3.60 25.59
C GLY A 231 -32.28 3.40 24.78
N VAL A 232 -32.13 3.00 23.51
CA VAL A 232 -33.25 2.77 22.59
C VAL A 232 -33.14 1.40 21.96
N TYR A 233 -34.22 0.61 22.02
CA TYR A 233 -34.33 -0.70 21.38
C TYR A 233 -35.47 -0.71 20.37
N ALA A 234 -35.12 -0.83 19.09
CA ALA A 234 -36.06 -0.95 17.98
C ALA A 234 -36.02 -2.38 17.41
N THR A 235 -37.15 -3.08 17.44
CA THR A 235 -37.28 -4.47 16.99
C THR A 235 -38.48 -4.64 16.05
N ASP A 236 -38.70 -5.87 15.57
CA ASP A 236 -39.83 -6.27 14.74
C ASP A 236 -39.92 -5.42 13.46
N ASN A 237 -41.06 -4.81 13.16
CA ASN A 237 -41.27 -3.93 12.00
C ASN A 237 -41.43 -2.46 12.43
N SER A 238 -40.87 -2.10 13.59
CA SER A 238 -41.00 -0.75 14.14
C SER A 238 -40.35 0.31 13.26
N VAL A 239 -40.83 1.55 13.39
CA VAL A 239 -40.23 2.73 12.76
C VAL A 239 -39.83 3.70 13.87
N VAL A 240 -38.55 4.02 13.98
CA VAL A 240 -38.03 4.92 15.01
C VAL A 240 -37.29 6.08 14.35
N THR A 241 -37.67 7.31 14.69
CA THR A 241 -36.94 8.52 14.31
C THR A 241 -36.45 9.23 15.55
N LEU A 242 -35.14 9.44 15.65
CA LEU A 242 -34.50 10.23 16.70
C LEU A 242 -33.92 11.49 16.05
N GLU A 243 -34.36 12.66 16.50
CA GLU A 243 -33.84 13.96 16.04
C GLU A 243 -33.31 14.76 17.22
N LYS A 244 -32.03 15.18 17.19
CA LYS A 244 -31.42 16.02 18.23
C LYS A 244 -31.48 15.40 19.62
N CYS A 245 -31.50 14.08 19.70
CA CYS A 245 -31.55 13.34 20.95
C CYS A 245 -30.15 13.05 21.49
N THR A 246 -30.02 12.94 22.82
CA THR A 246 -28.81 12.49 23.50
C THR A 246 -29.01 11.09 24.07
N ILE A 247 -28.14 10.15 23.72
CA ILE A 247 -28.18 8.77 24.20
C ILE A 247 -26.88 8.50 24.94
N SER A 248 -26.91 8.34 26.26
CA SER A 248 -25.66 8.32 27.03
C SER A 248 -25.63 7.46 28.27
N ARG A 249 -24.43 7.04 28.69
CA ARG A 249 -24.17 6.38 29.98
C ARG A 249 -25.05 5.14 30.22
N ASN A 250 -25.30 4.36 29.17
CA ASN A 250 -25.96 3.05 29.28
C ASN A 250 -24.91 1.95 29.50
N GLU A 251 -25.22 0.93 30.32
CA GLU A 251 -24.27 -0.13 30.70
C GLU A 251 -23.99 -1.16 29.59
N SER A 252 -24.67 -1.09 28.44
CA SER A 252 -24.24 -1.78 27.22
C SER A 252 -24.31 -0.88 26.00
N THR A 253 -25.44 -0.82 25.31
CA THR A 253 -25.53 -0.20 23.97
C THR A 253 -26.27 1.14 24.01
N GLY A 254 -25.91 2.12 23.18
CA GLY A 254 -26.73 3.33 23.03
C GLY A 254 -28.07 3.03 22.35
N ILE A 255 -28.00 2.67 21.07
CA ILE A 255 -29.17 2.34 20.23
C ILE A 255 -28.98 0.95 19.65
N SER A 256 -29.98 0.09 19.76
CA SER A 256 -29.97 -1.25 19.14
C SER A 256 -31.14 -1.40 18.17
N CYS A 257 -30.82 -1.76 16.92
CA CYS A 257 -31.76 -1.93 15.82
C CYS A 257 -31.74 -3.39 15.37
N THR A 258 -32.85 -4.11 15.55
CA THR A 258 -32.96 -5.55 15.27
C THR A 258 -34.22 -5.86 14.44
N GLY A 259 -34.37 -7.12 13.99
CA GLY A 259 -35.53 -7.57 13.21
C GLY A 259 -35.59 -6.95 11.80
N ALA A 260 -36.68 -6.27 11.51
CA ALA A 260 -36.92 -5.48 10.29
C ALA A 260 -37.21 -4.01 10.62
N SER A 261 -36.72 -3.54 11.78
CA SER A 261 -36.92 -2.16 12.26
C SER A 261 -36.28 -1.15 11.32
N LYS A 262 -36.95 0.00 11.17
CA LYS A 262 -36.47 1.13 10.38
C LYS A 262 -36.09 2.26 11.32
N CYS A 263 -34.83 2.65 11.34
CA CYS A 263 -34.31 3.66 12.25
C CYS A 263 -33.67 4.83 11.50
N MET A 264 -34.11 6.05 11.81
CA MET A 264 -33.52 7.28 11.29
C MET A 264 -32.98 8.10 12.47
N ILE A 265 -31.67 8.30 12.52
CA ILE A 265 -30.94 8.93 13.61
C ILE A 265 -30.30 10.21 13.05
N VAL A 266 -30.80 11.38 13.46
CA VAL A 266 -30.47 12.67 12.84
C VAL A 266 -30.02 13.66 13.89
N GLU A 267 -28.84 14.24 13.71
CA GLU A 267 -28.31 15.27 14.61
C GLU A 267 -28.26 14.80 16.08
N CYS A 268 -28.04 13.51 16.29
CA CYS A 268 -28.00 12.90 17.62
C CYS A 268 -26.59 12.90 18.21
N ASP A 269 -26.54 12.88 19.55
CA ASP A 269 -25.33 12.77 20.35
C ASP A 269 -25.35 11.43 21.11
N VAL A 270 -24.61 10.43 20.63
CA VAL A 270 -24.54 9.08 21.21
C VAL A 270 -23.19 8.92 21.89
N LYS A 271 -23.15 8.92 23.23
CA LYS A 271 -21.88 9.02 23.95
C LYS A 271 -21.78 8.28 25.26
N GLU A 272 -20.57 7.95 25.70
CA GLU A 272 -20.31 7.40 27.04
C GLU A 272 -21.12 6.11 27.34
N ASN A 273 -21.56 5.38 26.31
CA ASN A 273 -22.16 4.06 26.46
C ASN A 273 -21.03 3.03 26.65
N LYS A 274 -21.23 2.08 27.55
CA LYS A 274 -20.14 1.20 28.02
C LYS A 274 -19.57 0.29 26.94
N ASN A 275 -20.41 -0.18 26.02
CA ASN A 275 -20.03 -1.07 24.92
C ASN A 275 -20.20 -0.34 23.57
N THR A 276 -21.30 -0.57 22.85
CA THR A 276 -21.48 -0.07 21.48
C THR A 276 -22.34 1.19 21.45
N GLY A 277 -21.99 2.19 20.64
CA GLY A 277 -22.84 3.35 20.41
C GLY A 277 -24.15 2.96 19.72
N ILE A 278 -24.05 2.40 18.50
CA ILE A 278 -25.19 1.92 17.70
C ILE A 278 -24.91 0.50 17.21
N ASP A 279 -25.79 -0.43 17.56
CA ASP A 279 -25.73 -1.83 17.15
C ASP A 279 -26.84 -2.16 16.13
N ILE A 280 -26.45 -2.77 15.01
CA ILE A 280 -27.30 -2.94 13.83
C ILE A 280 -27.29 -4.39 13.36
N THR A 281 -28.39 -5.09 13.63
CA THR A 281 -28.71 -6.42 13.09
C THR A 281 -30.04 -6.43 12.34
N SER A 282 -30.65 -5.25 12.18
CA SER A 282 -31.91 -5.08 11.46
C SER A 282 -31.73 -5.23 9.95
N SER A 283 -32.57 -6.07 9.35
CA SER A 283 -32.77 -6.15 7.90
C SER A 283 -33.54 -4.97 7.31
N GLY A 284 -34.07 -4.09 8.17
CA GLY A 284 -34.73 -2.85 7.78
C GLY A 284 -33.76 -1.73 7.41
N ILE A 285 -34.28 -0.51 7.24
CA ILE A 285 -33.51 0.66 6.83
C ILE A 285 -32.95 1.35 8.06
N VAL A 286 -31.63 1.43 8.19
CA VAL A 286 -30.97 2.22 9.23
C VAL A 286 -30.15 3.33 8.59
N ALA A 287 -30.50 4.58 8.89
CA ALA A 287 -29.82 5.76 8.38
C ALA A 287 -29.38 6.67 9.54
N ILE A 288 -28.11 7.08 9.52
CA ILE A 288 -27.48 7.90 10.55
C ILE A 288 -26.92 9.13 9.85
N ILE A 289 -27.36 10.31 10.26
CA ILE A 289 -27.13 11.56 9.53
C ILE A 289 -26.70 12.65 10.51
N ARG A 290 -25.60 13.35 10.24
CA ARG A 290 -25.14 14.51 11.03
C ARG A 290 -25.02 14.24 12.53
N SER A 291 -24.73 13.00 12.90
CA SER A 291 -24.73 12.56 14.29
C SER A 291 -23.31 12.35 14.80
N HIS A 292 -23.12 12.59 16.10
CA HIS A 292 -21.86 12.43 16.81
C HIS A 292 -21.91 11.16 17.67
N ILE A 293 -20.97 10.24 17.46
CA ILE A 293 -20.91 8.95 18.16
C ILE A 293 -19.53 8.82 18.80
N HIS A 294 -19.45 8.98 20.12
CA HIS A 294 -18.15 9.18 20.76
C HIS A 294 -18.00 8.69 22.20
N ASP A 295 -16.76 8.59 22.66
CA ASP A 295 -16.38 8.24 24.04
C ASP A 295 -16.95 6.88 24.51
N HIS A 296 -16.87 5.87 23.65
CA HIS A 296 -17.22 4.48 23.97
C HIS A 296 -15.95 3.69 24.36
N ASP A 297 -15.40 3.98 25.54
CA ASP A 297 -14.08 3.51 26.01
C ASP A 297 -13.80 2.02 25.79
N ASN A 298 -14.79 1.14 25.88
CA ASN A 298 -14.61 -0.31 25.77
C ASN A 298 -15.41 -0.94 24.62
N GLY A 299 -15.83 -0.15 23.64
CA GLY A 299 -16.53 -0.72 22.50
C GLY A 299 -16.48 0.11 21.24
N THR A 300 -17.47 -0.15 20.39
CA THR A 300 -17.47 0.29 19.00
C THR A 300 -18.46 1.44 18.81
N GLY A 301 -18.11 2.45 18.01
CA GLY A 301 -19.05 3.50 17.62
C GLY A 301 -20.31 2.93 16.97
N ILE A 302 -20.14 2.30 15.81
CA ILE A 302 -21.20 1.62 15.07
C ILE A 302 -20.78 0.19 14.71
N SER A 303 -21.61 -0.79 15.07
CA SER A 303 -21.42 -2.21 14.76
C SER A 303 -22.56 -2.72 13.88
N ALA A 304 -22.24 -3.38 12.77
CA ALA A 304 -23.20 -4.00 11.87
C ALA A 304 -22.90 -5.47 11.64
N GLU A 305 -23.90 -6.34 11.84
CA GLU A 305 -23.77 -7.79 11.69
C GLU A 305 -24.91 -8.39 10.86
N GLY A 306 -24.56 -9.35 9.99
CA GLY A 306 -25.52 -10.04 9.14
C GLY A 306 -25.77 -9.30 7.83
N ASN A 307 -26.79 -9.69 7.07
CA ASN A 307 -27.13 -9.06 5.78
C ASN A 307 -27.87 -7.72 5.99
N VAL A 308 -27.15 -6.71 6.47
CA VAL A 308 -27.66 -5.37 6.80
C VAL A 308 -26.97 -4.30 5.95
N LYS A 309 -27.67 -3.19 5.69
CA LYS A 309 -27.17 -2.10 4.82
C LYS A 309 -27.31 -0.71 5.44
N PRO A 310 -26.62 -0.41 6.55
CA PRO A 310 -26.72 0.91 7.17
C PRO A 310 -26.00 1.98 6.34
N LEU A 311 -26.53 3.20 6.41
CA LEU A 311 -26.03 4.37 5.69
C LEU A 311 -25.68 5.49 6.67
N LEU A 312 -24.44 5.99 6.58
CA LEU A 312 -23.91 7.08 7.37
C LEU A 312 -23.65 8.28 6.45
N ILE A 313 -24.09 9.47 6.84
CA ILE A 313 -23.88 10.71 6.09
C ILE A 313 -23.48 11.82 7.05
N ASP A 314 -22.32 12.44 6.81
CA ASP A 314 -21.83 13.60 7.56
C ASP A 314 -21.75 13.32 9.08
N CYS A 315 -21.30 12.11 9.44
CA CYS A 315 -21.19 11.68 10.82
C CYS A 315 -19.79 11.96 11.37
N ILE A 316 -19.70 12.12 12.70
CA ILE A 316 -18.43 12.20 13.41
C ILE A 316 -18.39 11.02 14.38
N LEU A 317 -17.37 10.18 14.26
CA LEU A 317 -17.12 9.06 15.14
C LEU A 317 -15.73 9.22 15.76
N GLU A 318 -15.67 9.51 17.06
CA GLU A 318 -14.40 9.77 17.73
C GLU A 318 -14.26 9.11 19.10
N ASN A 319 -13.04 8.80 19.53
CA ASN A 319 -12.73 8.29 20.88
C ASN A 319 -13.49 6.99 21.21
N ASN A 320 -13.61 6.09 20.25
CA ASN A 320 -14.27 4.79 20.42
C ASN A 320 -13.21 3.72 20.65
N GLY A 321 -13.24 3.04 21.81
CA GLY A 321 -12.13 2.20 22.27
C GLY A 321 -11.69 1.14 21.26
N ILE A 322 -12.63 0.31 20.79
CA ILE A 322 -12.34 -0.82 19.89
C ILE A 322 -12.29 -0.34 18.43
N ALA A 323 -13.38 0.21 17.92
CA ALA A 323 -13.44 0.71 16.55
C ALA A 323 -14.47 1.83 16.43
N SER A 324 -14.29 2.70 15.43
CA SER A 324 -15.34 3.65 15.09
C SER A 324 -16.43 2.95 14.28
N LEU A 325 -16.05 2.14 13.29
CA LEU A 325 -16.97 1.41 12.42
C LEU A 325 -16.55 -0.07 12.26
N SER A 326 -17.48 -0.99 12.51
CA SER A 326 -17.25 -2.44 12.37
C SER A 326 -18.36 -3.12 11.58
N ALA A 327 -17.97 -3.95 10.61
CA ALA A 327 -18.89 -4.76 9.81
C ALA A 327 -18.47 -6.24 9.83
N THR A 328 -19.44 -7.13 10.04
CA THR A 328 -19.22 -8.59 10.10
C THR A 328 -20.39 -9.38 9.50
N GLY A 329 -20.15 -10.64 9.10
CA GLY A 329 -21.22 -11.58 8.74
C GLY A 329 -22.01 -11.19 7.49
N GLY A 330 -21.37 -10.57 6.50
CA GLY A 330 -22.03 -10.12 5.26
C GLY A 330 -22.66 -8.72 5.33
N ALA A 331 -22.43 -7.95 6.40
CA ALA A 331 -22.92 -6.58 6.51
C ALA A 331 -22.30 -5.69 5.43
N ASN A 332 -23.07 -4.74 4.90
CA ASN A 332 -22.62 -3.83 3.85
C ASN A 332 -22.91 -2.37 4.27
N ILE A 333 -21.93 -1.73 4.89
CA ILE A 333 -22.05 -0.35 5.37
C ILE A 333 -21.64 0.63 4.26
N ILE A 334 -22.38 1.74 4.14
CA ILE A 334 -21.99 2.87 3.30
C ILE A 334 -21.78 4.10 4.18
N SER A 335 -20.57 4.68 4.16
CA SER A 335 -20.23 5.97 4.75
C SER A 335 -20.01 7.02 3.69
N LYS A 336 -20.47 8.24 3.96
CA LYS A 336 -20.23 9.41 3.10
C LYS A 336 -19.90 10.62 3.94
N GLN A 337 -18.84 11.34 3.56
CA GLN A 337 -18.48 12.64 4.13
C GLN A 337 -18.35 12.63 5.66
N SER A 338 -17.94 11.50 6.24
CA SER A 338 -17.85 11.32 7.68
C SER A 338 -16.41 11.39 8.16
N LYS A 339 -16.25 11.64 9.46
CA LYS A 339 -14.94 11.75 10.12
C LYS A 339 -14.79 10.64 11.15
N PHE A 340 -13.64 9.99 11.14
CA PHE A 340 -13.31 8.90 12.05
C PHE A 340 -12.00 9.23 12.74
N SER A 341 -12.00 9.29 14.07
CA SER A 341 -10.77 9.55 14.82
C SER A 341 -10.67 8.79 16.13
N ASN A 342 -9.43 8.54 16.57
CA ASN A 342 -9.10 7.97 17.89
C ASN A 342 -9.85 6.67 18.24
N SER A 343 -9.27 5.53 17.85
CA SER A 343 -9.67 4.20 18.33
C SER A 343 -8.46 3.43 18.86
N PRO A 344 -7.97 3.78 20.08
CA PRO A 344 -6.62 3.41 20.53
C PRO A 344 -6.42 1.92 20.83
N GLN A 345 -7.49 1.14 21.01
CA GLN A 345 -7.34 -0.30 21.32
C GLN A 345 -7.25 -1.16 20.06
N ASN A 346 -7.65 -0.65 18.88
CA ASN A 346 -7.60 -1.40 17.62
C ASN A 346 -7.65 -0.47 16.38
N SER A 347 -8.66 -0.59 15.52
CA SER A 347 -8.70 0.05 14.19
C SER A 347 -9.89 1.01 14.07
N LEU A 348 -9.77 2.11 13.31
CA LEU A 348 -10.94 3.00 13.10
C LEU A 348 -12.05 2.26 12.34
N ILE A 349 -11.70 1.53 11.29
CA ILE A 349 -12.63 0.81 10.41
C ILE A 349 -12.22 -0.66 10.29
N ILE A 350 -13.15 -1.57 10.58
CA ILE A 350 -12.95 -3.02 10.54
C ILE A 350 -14.01 -3.68 9.65
N SER A 351 -13.58 -4.42 8.64
CA SER A 351 -14.44 -5.25 7.78
C SER A 351 -13.99 -6.70 7.82
N GLN A 352 -14.85 -7.61 8.25
CA GLN A 352 -14.50 -9.03 8.40
C GLN A 352 -15.65 -9.99 8.06
N LYS A 353 -15.35 -11.29 7.93
CA LYS A 353 -16.37 -12.36 7.72
C LYS A 353 -17.31 -12.06 6.56
N ASN A 354 -16.75 -11.80 5.37
CA ASN A 354 -17.48 -11.45 4.15
C ASN A 354 -18.28 -10.14 4.20
N ALA A 355 -18.07 -9.28 5.19
CA ALA A 355 -18.66 -7.95 5.21
C ALA A 355 -17.99 -7.00 4.21
N THR A 356 -18.62 -5.86 3.93
CA THR A 356 -18.07 -4.80 3.09
C THR A 356 -18.34 -3.44 3.73
N ILE A 357 -17.35 -2.57 3.72
CA ILE A 357 -17.51 -1.15 4.09
C ILE A 357 -17.14 -0.30 2.89
N SER A 358 -18.08 0.54 2.45
CA SER A 358 -17.87 1.52 1.39
C SER A 358 -17.66 2.90 2.00
N LEU A 359 -16.57 3.56 1.63
CA LEU A 359 -16.16 4.89 2.12
C LEU A 359 -16.13 5.88 0.97
N GLU A 360 -16.71 7.07 1.17
CA GLU A 360 -16.77 8.11 0.15
C GLU A 360 -16.55 9.50 0.76
N ARG A 361 -15.46 10.19 0.39
CA ARG A 361 -15.13 11.52 0.94
C ARG A 361 -14.98 11.53 2.46
N ASP A 362 -14.55 10.41 3.02
CA ASP A 362 -14.33 10.25 4.46
C ASP A 362 -12.91 10.65 4.87
N ASP A 363 -12.77 11.14 6.10
CA ASP A 363 -11.54 11.65 6.71
C ASP A 363 -11.20 10.79 7.94
N LEU A 364 -9.97 10.27 7.99
CA LEU A 364 -9.51 9.32 9.00
C LEU A 364 -8.21 9.82 9.64
N SER A 365 -8.21 10.00 10.96
CA SER A 365 -7.04 10.55 11.68
C SER A 365 -6.93 10.10 13.14
N GLY A 366 -5.84 10.47 13.80
CA GLY A 366 -5.68 10.30 15.26
C GLY A 366 -5.09 8.97 15.72
N ASP A 367 -5.30 8.64 16.99
CA ASP A 367 -4.68 7.48 17.64
C ASP A 367 -5.46 6.18 17.38
N CYS A 368 -4.91 5.33 16.51
CA CYS A 368 -5.37 3.97 16.26
C CYS A 368 -4.18 3.08 15.86
N MET A 369 -4.33 1.77 15.94
CA MET A 369 -3.35 0.82 15.41
C MET A 369 -3.38 0.76 13.88
N ILE A 370 -4.58 0.83 13.29
CA ILE A 370 -4.82 0.77 11.84
C ILE A 370 -6.01 1.67 11.50
N ALA A 371 -5.92 2.53 10.47
CA ALA A 371 -7.08 3.30 10.05
C ALA A 371 -8.15 2.40 9.40
N CYS A 372 -7.75 1.54 8.45
CA CYS A 372 -8.65 0.61 7.76
C CYS A 372 -8.11 -0.81 7.75
N ALA A 373 -8.85 -1.76 8.34
CA ALA A 373 -8.51 -3.18 8.34
C ALA A 373 -9.59 -4.02 7.64
N CYS A 374 -9.20 -4.85 6.67
CA CYS A 374 -10.09 -5.84 6.05
C CYS A 374 -9.47 -7.25 6.00
N PHE A 375 -10.18 -8.24 6.53
CA PHE A 375 -9.67 -9.60 6.64
C PHE A 375 -10.79 -10.64 6.75
N ASP A 376 -10.46 -11.94 6.72
CA ASP A 376 -11.45 -13.03 6.75
C ASP A 376 -12.52 -12.83 5.67
N ASN A 377 -12.04 -12.60 4.43
CA ASN A 377 -12.84 -12.27 3.25
C ASN A 377 -13.65 -10.97 3.36
N GLY A 378 -13.38 -10.11 4.34
CA GLY A 378 -13.95 -8.76 4.43
C GLY A 378 -13.41 -7.83 3.33
N GLY A 379 -14.27 -6.90 2.90
CA GLY A 379 -13.98 -5.94 1.83
C GLY A 379 -13.99 -4.49 2.30
N ILE A 380 -13.10 -3.67 1.74
CA ILE A 380 -13.17 -2.20 1.82
C ILE A 380 -13.18 -1.63 0.40
N ILE A 381 -14.16 -0.77 0.14
CA ILE A 381 -14.28 -0.01 -1.11
C ILE A 381 -14.16 1.47 -0.76
N ALA A 382 -13.04 2.10 -1.09
CA ALA A 382 -12.78 3.49 -0.74
C ALA A 382 -12.72 4.38 -1.97
N ASN A 383 -13.42 5.52 -1.92
CA ASN A 383 -13.40 6.53 -2.96
C ASN A 383 -13.19 7.93 -2.38
N ASP A 384 -12.12 8.61 -2.78
CA ASP A 384 -11.80 9.97 -2.34
C ASP A 384 -11.65 10.10 -0.81
N ILE A 385 -10.82 9.25 -0.19
CA ILE A 385 -10.60 9.28 1.27
C ILE A 385 -9.27 9.94 1.64
N TYR A 386 -9.18 10.49 2.85
CA TYR A 386 -7.97 11.13 3.37
C TYR A 386 -7.56 10.51 4.71
N LEU A 387 -6.34 9.99 4.77
CA LEU A 387 -5.71 9.43 5.98
C LEU A 387 -4.54 10.33 6.37
N HIS A 388 -4.59 10.89 7.58
CA HIS A 388 -3.53 11.80 8.06
C HIS A 388 -3.39 11.75 9.59
N ASP A 389 -2.25 12.22 10.10
CA ASP A 389 -1.99 12.35 11.54
C ASP A 389 -2.21 11.05 12.34
N LEU A 390 -1.95 9.89 11.72
CA LEU A 390 -2.08 8.58 12.35
C LEU A 390 -0.87 8.27 13.24
N LYS A 391 -1.08 7.45 14.28
CA LYS A 391 0.02 7.01 15.18
C LYS A 391 0.74 5.75 14.73
N HIS A 392 0.10 4.93 13.89
CA HIS A 392 0.59 3.63 13.43
C HIS A 392 0.35 3.47 11.91
N SER A 393 -0.26 2.36 11.48
CA SER A 393 -0.41 2.01 10.06
C SER A 393 -1.68 2.59 9.43
N GLY A 394 -1.65 2.79 8.10
CA GLY A 394 -2.78 3.30 7.32
C GLY A 394 -3.83 2.22 7.02
N ILE A 395 -3.64 1.48 5.94
CA ILE A 395 -4.59 0.47 5.45
C ILE A 395 -3.93 -0.91 5.46
N ILE A 396 -4.59 -1.92 6.04
CA ILE A 396 -4.11 -3.30 6.05
C ILE A 396 -5.19 -4.27 5.53
N SER A 397 -4.83 -5.11 4.55
CA SER A 397 -5.65 -6.21 4.05
C SER A 397 -4.93 -7.56 4.18
N TYR A 398 -5.58 -8.56 4.78
CA TYR A 398 -4.98 -9.88 5.01
C TYR A 398 -6.01 -11.01 5.09
N SER A 399 -5.57 -12.27 5.12
CA SER A 399 -6.44 -13.46 5.24
C SER A 399 -7.61 -13.44 4.25
N GLY A 400 -7.31 -13.27 2.95
CA GLY A 400 -8.30 -13.23 1.88
C GLY A 400 -9.13 -11.94 1.80
N GLY A 401 -8.76 -10.88 2.52
CA GLY A 401 -9.41 -9.57 2.41
C GLY A 401 -9.39 -9.00 0.98
N SER A 402 -10.32 -8.08 0.69
CA SER A 402 -10.41 -7.41 -0.61
C SER A 402 -10.39 -5.90 -0.47
N LEU A 403 -9.48 -5.25 -1.19
CA LEU A 403 -9.26 -3.81 -1.11
C LEU A 403 -9.45 -3.15 -2.48
N THR A 404 -10.48 -2.32 -2.62
CA THR A 404 -10.70 -1.49 -3.82
C THR A 404 -10.56 -0.03 -3.43
N ILE A 405 -9.60 0.67 -4.03
CA ILE A 405 -9.35 2.09 -3.75
C ILE A 405 -9.34 2.88 -5.05
N ASN A 406 -10.12 3.95 -5.10
CA ASN A 406 -10.00 5.00 -6.10
C ASN A 406 -9.82 6.34 -5.41
N LYS A 407 -8.70 7.03 -5.67
CA LYS A 407 -8.41 8.35 -5.09
C LYS A 407 -8.29 8.28 -3.57
N CYS A 408 -7.08 8.09 -3.08
CA CYS A 408 -6.79 8.06 -1.65
C CYS A 408 -5.55 8.91 -1.38
N HIS A 409 -5.63 9.76 -0.37
CA HIS A 409 -4.51 10.57 0.06
C HIS A 409 -4.07 10.10 1.44
N ILE A 410 -2.78 9.80 1.57
CA ILE A 410 -2.18 9.24 2.79
C ILE A 410 -0.96 10.10 3.12
N ASP A 411 -1.02 10.82 4.23
CA ASP A 411 0.02 11.76 4.64
C ASP A 411 0.53 11.48 6.06
N ASP A 412 1.85 11.59 6.23
CA ASP A 412 2.54 11.55 7.52
C ASP A 412 2.24 10.29 8.36
N ILE A 413 2.54 9.11 7.78
CA ILE A 413 2.32 7.81 8.41
C ILE A 413 3.60 7.29 9.11
N PRO A 414 3.56 6.99 10.42
CA PRO A 414 4.74 6.51 11.15
C PRO A 414 5.15 5.06 10.84
N GLU A 415 4.23 4.22 10.36
CA GLU A 415 4.51 2.82 10.04
C GLU A 415 4.27 2.57 8.54
N VAL A 416 3.46 1.58 8.16
CA VAL A 416 3.19 1.25 6.76
C VAL A 416 1.95 2.00 6.27
N GLY A 417 2.05 2.62 5.09
CA GLY A 417 0.92 3.33 4.47
C GLY A 417 -0.18 2.37 4.02
N ILE A 418 0.15 1.41 3.15
CA ILE A 418 -0.76 0.34 2.71
C ILE A 418 -0.04 -1.02 2.78
N GLN A 419 -0.60 -1.99 3.48
CA GLN A 419 -0.10 -3.37 3.54
C GLN A 419 -1.15 -4.37 3.05
N ILE A 420 -0.76 -5.26 2.13
CA ILE A 420 -1.64 -6.29 1.57
C ILE A 420 -0.90 -7.62 1.63
N ARG A 421 -1.49 -8.63 2.28
CA ARG A 421 -0.83 -9.92 2.50
C ARG A 421 -1.78 -11.10 2.58
N ASP A 422 -1.22 -12.30 2.73
CA ASP A 422 -1.90 -13.54 3.09
C ASP A 422 -3.11 -13.84 2.18
N GLY A 423 -2.87 -13.85 0.87
CA GLY A 423 -3.87 -14.15 -0.15
C GLY A 423 -4.91 -13.05 -0.41
N ALA A 424 -4.74 -11.85 0.16
CA ALA A 424 -5.63 -10.73 -0.09
C ALA A 424 -5.59 -10.24 -1.56
N SER A 425 -6.72 -9.72 -2.04
CA SER A 425 -6.88 -9.18 -3.39
C SER A 425 -6.98 -7.66 -3.39
N PHE A 426 -6.50 -7.00 -4.44
CA PHE A 426 -6.57 -5.55 -4.51
C PHE A 426 -6.73 -4.94 -5.91
N ASN A 427 -7.42 -3.80 -5.96
CA ASN A 427 -7.47 -2.91 -7.12
C ASN A 427 -7.32 -1.48 -6.61
N ILE A 428 -6.14 -0.90 -6.77
CA ILE A 428 -5.78 0.39 -6.20
C ILE A 428 -5.39 1.34 -7.32
N ARG A 429 -5.98 2.54 -7.34
CA ARG A 429 -5.64 3.58 -8.31
C ARG A 429 -5.76 4.98 -7.74
N ASN A 430 -4.99 5.91 -8.31
CA ASN A 430 -4.99 7.33 -7.92
C ASN A 430 -4.62 7.54 -6.45
N VAL A 431 -3.61 6.83 -5.93
CA VAL A 431 -3.13 7.04 -4.55
C VAL A 431 -2.04 8.11 -4.54
N SER A 432 -2.11 9.03 -3.59
CA SER A 432 -1.01 9.94 -3.25
C SER A 432 -0.57 9.64 -1.83
N LEU A 433 0.58 8.98 -1.69
CA LEU A 433 1.20 8.66 -0.40
C LEU A 433 2.42 9.54 -0.20
N ASN A 434 2.40 10.40 0.81
CA ASN A 434 3.51 11.29 1.15
C ASN A 434 4.00 11.03 2.58
N CYS A 435 5.32 11.00 2.76
CA CYS A 435 5.99 10.94 4.06
C CYS A 435 5.58 9.73 4.91
N CYS A 436 6.29 8.61 4.72
CA CYS A 436 6.10 7.38 5.49
C CYS A 436 7.41 6.98 6.17
N LYS A 437 7.42 6.72 7.47
CA LYS A 437 8.68 6.41 8.20
C LYS A 437 9.11 4.94 8.09
N ASP A 438 8.22 4.06 7.68
CA ASP A 438 8.56 2.68 7.36
C ASP A 438 8.41 2.46 5.84
N HIS A 439 7.54 1.57 5.40
CA HIS A 439 7.31 1.32 3.97
C HIS A 439 6.05 2.03 3.45
N GLY A 440 6.05 2.40 2.16
CA GLY A 440 4.90 3.06 1.53
C GLY A 440 3.77 2.06 1.27
N ILE A 441 3.96 1.21 0.26
CA ILE A 441 3.02 0.16 -0.12
C ILE A 441 3.73 -1.19 -0.09
N CYS A 442 3.26 -2.12 0.75
CA CYS A 442 3.78 -3.48 0.87
C CYS A 442 2.79 -4.51 0.33
N LEU A 443 3.23 -5.29 -0.66
CA LEU A 443 2.48 -6.36 -1.31
C LEU A 443 3.17 -7.69 -1.02
N MET A 444 2.56 -8.52 -0.18
CA MET A 444 3.23 -9.67 0.41
C MET A 444 2.43 -10.98 0.33
N ASN A 445 3.09 -12.11 0.58
CA ASN A 445 2.50 -13.40 0.95
C ASN A 445 1.25 -13.82 0.12
N GLY A 446 1.44 -14.03 -1.17
CA GLY A 446 0.39 -14.53 -2.06
C GLY A 446 -0.72 -13.54 -2.39
N CYS A 447 -0.60 -12.26 -2.01
CA CYS A 447 -1.54 -11.24 -2.47
C CYS A 447 -1.49 -11.09 -4.00
N SER A 448 -2.59 -10.66 -4.61
CA SER A 448 -2.67 -10.46 -6.05
C SER A 448 -3.58 -9.29 -6.41
N GLY A 449 -3.27 -8.59 -7.50
CA GLY A 449 -4.00 -7.39 -7.87
C GLY A 449 -3.20 -6.38 -8.67
N SER A 450 -3.79 -5.20 -8.85
CA SER A 450 -3.20 -4.11 -9.62
C SER A 450 -3.11 -2.80 -8.84
N LEU A 451 -1.99 -2.10 -8.97
CA LEU A 451 -1.76 -0.73 -8.51
C LEU A 451 -1.50 0.16 -9.72
N SER A 452 -2.24 1.27 -9.85
CA SER A 452 -2.11 2.15 -11.03
C SER A 452 -2.18 3.64 -10.71
N ASP A 453 -1.57 4.46 -11.57
CA ASP A 453 -1.72 5.92 -11.58
C ASP A 453 -1.50 6.56 -10.19
N SER A 454 -0.44 6.15 -9.49
CA SER A 454 -0.22 6.49 -8.08
C SER A 454 1.16 7.08 -7.82
N ASP A 455 1.22 8.00 -6.85
CA ASP A 455 2.43 8.72 -6.43
C ASP A 455 2.84 8.26 -5.02
N VAL A 456 4.10 7.87 -4.83
CA VAL A 456 4.67 7.45 -3.53
C VAL A 456 5.96 8.23 -3.26
N ILE A 457 5.90 9.18 -2.32
CA ILE A 457 6.91 10.21 -2.15
C ILE A 457 7.42 10.27 -0.71
N GLY A 458 8.75 10.35 -0.55
CA GLY A 458 9.37 10.68 0.74
C GLY A 458 9.30 9.57 1.80
N VAL A 459 9.33 8.31 1.38
CA VAL A 459 9.30 7.13 2.26
C VAL A 459 10.71 6.80 2.80
N GLU A 460 10.83 6.49 4.10
CA GLU A 460 12.11 6.16 4.76
C GLU A 460 12.52 4.68 4.62
N GLY A 461 11.61 3.81 4.18
CA GLY A 461 11.88 2.43 3.75
C GLY A 461 11.76 2.25 2.23
N GLY A 462 11.13 1.14 1.82
CA GLY A 462 10.77 0.89 0.42
C GLY A 462 9.50 1.64 0.02
N GLY A 463 9.55 2.42 -1.06
CA GLY A 463 8.36 3.10 -1.59
C GLY A 463 7.27 2.10 -1.97
N ILE A 464 7.60 1.15 -2.85
CA ILE A 464 6.78 -0.04 -3.10
C ILE A 464 7.64 -1.29 -2.86
N GLU A 465 7.18 -2.16 -1.97
CA GLU A 465 7.78 -3.48 -1.73
C GLU A 465 6.86 -4.60 -2.21
N VAL A 466 7.43 -5.54 -2.96
CA VAL A 466 6.77 -6.77 -3.39
C VAL A 466 7.56 -7.97 -2.89
N HIS A 467 6.96 -8.77 -2.00
CA HIS A 467 7.64 -9.88 -1.35
C HIS A 467 6.79 -11.14 -1.28
N ASN A 468 7.21 -12.21 -1.96
CA ASN A 468 6.49 -13.50 -1.95
C ASN A 468 5.02 -13.31 -2.37
N ALA A 469 4.77 -12.39 -3.31
CA ALA A 469 3.43 -12.07 -3.79
C ALA A 469 2.98 -13.06 -4.88
N GLY A 470 1.68 -13.08 -5.16
CA GLY A 470 1.11 -13.72 -6.34
C GLY A 470 1.35 -12.88 -7.59
N GLN A 471 0.35 -12.81 -8.48
CA GLN A 471 0.42 -11.92 -9.64
C GLN A 471 0.12 -10.48 -9.25
N VAL A 472 1.05 -9.58 -9.53
CA VAL A 472 0.96 -8.16 -9.18
C VAL A 472 1.35 -7.30 -10.37
N ASP A 473 0.44 -6.41 -10.78
CA ASP A 473 0.65 -5.45 -11.86
C ASP A 473 0.76 -4.02 -11.29
N ILE A 474 1.85 -3.32 -11.57
CA ILE A 474 2.12 -1.94 -11.10
C ILE A 474 2.32 -1.03 -12.31
N ILE A 475 1.42 -0.07 -12.52
CA ILE A 475 1.27 0.64 -13.79
C ILE A 475 1.27 2.16 -13.58
N ASN A 476 2.00 2.92 -14.40
CA ASN A 476 1.99 4.39 -14.38
C ASN A 476 2.23 5.01 -12.98
N CYS A 477 3.09 4.40 -12.16
CA CYS A 477 3.37 4.90 -10.82
C CYS A 477 4.62 5.79 -10.78
N ARG A 478 4.57 6.88 -10.02
CA ARG A 478 5.72 7.76 -9.77
C ARG A 478 6.21 7.61 -8.33
N LEU A 479 7.49 7.31 -8.16
CA LEU A 479 8.13 7.13 -6.87
C LEU A 479 9.27 8.14 -6.76
N GLN A 480 9.31 8.93 -5.69
CA GLN A 480 10.29 10.00 -5.57
C GLN A 480 10.81 10.19 -4.15
N ASN A 481 12.12 10.47 -4.01
CA ASN A 481 12.75 10.82 -2.72
C ASN A 481 12.60 9.74 -1.62
N ASN A 482 12.40 8.48 -2.01
CA ASN A 482 12.30 7.35 -1.09
C ASN A 482 13.71 6.87 -0.70
N VAL A 483 13.87 6.08 0.37
CA VAL A 483 15.18 5.44 0.62
C VAL A 483 15.49 4.44 -0.48
N THR A 484 14.58 3.51 -0.72
CA THR A 484 14.57 2.70 -1.93
C THR A 484 13.24 2.91 -2.65
N GLY A 485 13.27 3.15 -3.96
CA GLY A 485 12.04 3.30 -4.74
C GLY A 485 11.22 2.02 -4.76
N ILE A 486 11.74 1.00 -5.44
CA ILE A 486 11.10 -0.31 -5.59
C ILE A 486 11.97 -1.40 -4.98
N VAL A 487 11.35 -2.27 -4.18
CA VAL A 487 11.98 -3.45 -3.58
C VAL A 487 11.22 -4.69 -4.05
N VAL A 488 11.93 -5.66 -4.66
CA VAL A 488 11.32 -6.95 -5.04
C VAL A 488 12.11 -8.10 -4.43
N ARG A 489 11.39 -9.01 -3.76
CA ARG A 489 11.94 -10.19 -3.08
C ARG A 489 11.12 -11.43 -3.37
N ASN A 490 11.77 -12.53 -3.73
CA ASN A 490 11.16 -13.87 -3.86
C ASN A 490 9.83 -13.87 -4.63
N THR A 491 9.70 -13.01 -5.65
CA THR A 491 8.45 -12.84 -6.40
C THR A 491 8.73 -13.02 -7.90
N PRO A 492 8.16 -14.06 -8.54
CA PRO A 492 8.37 -14.33 -9.95
C PRO A 492 7.36 -13.63 -10.87
N LEU A 493 6.22 -13.15 -10.35
CA LEU A 493 5.07 -12.69 -11.15
C LEU A 493 4.71 -11.21 -10.91
N ALA A 494 5.70 -10.36 -10.67
CA ALA A 494 5.49 -8.91 -10.56
C ALA A 494 5.84 -8.22 -11.88
N GLU A 495 4.90 -7.45 -12.45
CA GLU A 495 5.12 -6.65 -13.66
C GLU A 495 4.97 -5.16 -13.35
N PHE A 496 5.95 -4.37 -13.78
CA PHE A 496 5.99 -2.92 -13.66
C PHE A 496 5.98 -2.30 -15.05
N SER A 497 5.04 -1.41 -15.33
CA SER A 497 4.86 -0.79 -16.64
C SER A 497 4.74 0.73 -16.56
N ASN A 498 5.56 1.45 -17.33
CA ASN A 498 5.56 2.93 -17.38
C ASN A 498 5.75 3.58 -15.99
N CYS A 499 6.51 2.95 -15.10
CA CYS A 499 6.80 3.50 -13.78
C CYS A 499 8.03 4.41 -13.83
N LYS A 500 8.01 5.47 -13.03
CA LYS A 500 9.11 6.43 -12.91
C LYS A 500 9.59 6.46 -11.47
N VAL A 501 10.88 6.19 -11.26
CA VAL A 501 11.51 6.19 -9.93
C VAL A 501 12.66 7.18 -9.93
N GLU A 502 12.62 8.15 -9.02
CA GLU A 502 13.55 9.28 -9.04
C GLU A 502 14.11 9.64 -7.67
N LEU A 503 15.40 9.98 -7.65
CA LEU A 503 16.08 10.61 -6.52
C LEU A 503 16.02 9.77 -5.23
N SER A 504 16.08 8.44 -5.35
CA SER A 504 16.10 7.60 -4.16
C SER A 504 17.40 7.78 -3.38
N LYS A 505 17.31 7.81 -2.04
CA LYS A 505 18.46 8.07 -1.16
C LYS A 505 19.49 6.94 -1.21
N LYS A 506 19.10 5.73 -1.62
CA LYS A 506 19.98 4.57 -1.77
C LYS A 506 19.91 3.97 -3.18
N HIS A 507 18.84 3.24 -3.49
CA HIS A 507 18.60 2.59 -4.78
C HIS A 507 17.25 2.99 -5.35
N ASP A 508 17.14 3.21 -6.66
CA ASP A 508 15.82 3.34 -7.27
C ASP A 508 15.13 1.98 -7.34
N LEU A 509 15.90 0.92 -7.64
CA LEU A 509 15.42 -0.44 -7.71
C LEU A 509 16.36 -1.40 -6.98
N ASP A 510 15.79 -2.25 -6.12
CA ASP A 510 16.49 -3.34 -5.45
C ASP A 510 15.74 -4.67 -5.67
N VAL A 511 16.39 -5.62 -6.35
CA VAL A 511 15.84 -6.94 -6.67
C VAL A 511 16.75 -8.04 -6.11
N ALA A 512 16.19 -8.93 -5.27
CA ALA A 512 16.99 -10.00 -4.66
C ALA A 512 16.19 -11.28 -4.35
N GLY A 513 16.80 -12.45 -4.57
CA GLY A 513 16.30 -13.77 -4.15
C GLY A 513 16.15 -14.78 -5.30
N GLN A 514 16.31 -16.07 -5.00
CA GLN A 514 16.35 -17.19 -5.99
C GLN A 514 15.11 -17.37 -6.86
N ASN A 515 13.95 -16.88 -6.43
CA ASN A 515 12.71 -16.96 -7.18
C ASN A 515 12.17 -15.56 -7.51
N THR A 516 13.07 -14.66 -7.91
CA THR A 516 12.75 -13.24 -8.12
C THR A 516 12.96 -12.89 -9.58
N LYS A 517 11.87 -12.82 -10.35
CA LYS A 517 11.88 -12.62 -11.80
C LYS A 517 10.93 -11.50 -12.26
N PRO A 518 10.93 -10.32 -11.61
CA PRO A 518 10.03 -9.24 -11.99
C PRO A 518 10.35 -8.75 -13.39
N LYS A 519 9.31 -8.24 -14.06
CA LYS A 519 9.41 -7.64 -15.39
C LYS A 519 9.20 -6.13 -15.31
N PHE A 520 10.06 -5.37 -15.97
CA PHE A 520 10.00 -3.92 -16.06
C PHE A 520 9.89 -3.53 -17.54
N VAL A 521 8.84 -2.79 -17.89
CA VAL A 521 8.56 -2.36 -19.27
C VAL A 521 8.39 -0.86 -19.29
N LYS A 522 9.18 -0.16 -20.10
CA LYS A 522 9.09 1.31 -20.25
C LYS A 522 9.26 2.07 -18.94
N CYS A 523 10.04 1.52 -18.03
CA CYS A 523 10.30 2.15 -16.74
C CYS A 523 11.52 3.09 -16.84
N HIS A 524 11.46 4.20 -16.10
CA HIS A 524 12.55 5.15 -15.98
C HIS A 524 13.03 5.21 -14.53
N PHE A 525 14.31 4.90 -14.33
CA PHE A 525 14.98 4.97 -13.04
C PHE A 525 16.09 6.02 -13.11
N SER A 526 16.11 6.99 -12.19
CA SER A 526 17.15 8.01 -12.19
C SER A 526 17.46 8.64 -10.84
N GLY A 527 18.75 8.92 -10.62
CA GLY A 527 19.20 9.68 -9.44
C GLY A 527 19.43 8.87 -8.18
N GLY A 528 19.29 7.53 -8.21
CA GLY A 528 19.73 6.65 -7.12
C GLY A 528 21.19 6.90 -6.70
N PHE A 529 21.42 7.01 -5.38
CA PHE A 529 22.71 7.45 -4.84
C PHE A 529 23.81 6.38 -4.91
N GLU A 530 23.59 5.19 -4.34
CA GLU A 530 24.59 4.11 -4.32
C GLU A 530 24.61 3.37 -5.66
N SER A 531 23.43 2.98 -6.13
CA SER A 531 23.21 2.53 -7.50
C SER A 531 21.78 2.86 -7.92
N ILE A 532 21.50 2.91 -9.23
CA ILE A 532 20.11 3.01 -9.68
C ILE A 532 19.43 1.66 -9.50
N CYS A 533 19.99 0.61 -10.11
CA CYS A 533 19.52 -0.77 -9.98
C CYS A 533 20.53 -1.62 -9.22
N SER A 534 20.10 -2.26 -8.14
CA SER A 534 20.85 -3.28 -7.40
C SER A 534 20.18 -4.63 -7.59
N ILE A 535 20.89 -5.58 -8.19
CA ILE A 535 20.35 -6.90 -8.57
C ILE A 535 21.25 -7.96 -7.95
N SER A 536 20.71 -8.77 -7.06
CA SER A 536 21.50 -9.66 -6.22
C SER A 536 20.84 -11.01 -5.93
N ASN A 537 21.61 -11.90 -5.30
CA ASN A 537 21.14 -13.13 -4.69
C ASN A 537 20.25 -13.98 -5.63
N TYR A 538 20.81 -14.35 -6.78
CA TYR A 538 20.14 -15.19 -7.81
C TYR A 538 18.90 -14.55 -8.46
N ALA A 539 18.69 -13.23 -8.33
CA ALA A 539 17.59 -12.56 -9.00
C ALA A 539 17.79 -12.52 -10.53
N GLU A 540 16.69 -12.70 -11.27
CA GLU A 540 16.65 -12.74 -12.74
C GLU A 540 15.59 -11.76 -13.29
N PRO A 541 15.69 -10.45 -13.02
CA PRO A 541 14.74 -9.48 -13.55
C PRO A 541 14.87 -9.29 -15.07
N PHE A 542 13.76 -8.98 -15.73
CA PHE A 542 13.67 -8.71 -17.17
C PHE A 542 13.31 -7.25 -17.44
N PHE A 543 14.11 -6.55 -18.22
CA PHE A 543 13.91 -5.13 -18.57
C PHE A 543 13.68 -4.97 -20.07
N VAL A 544 12.67 -4.17 -20.45
CA VAL A 544 12.36 -3.86 -21.84
C VAL A 544 12.09 -2.38 -21.99
N ASP A 545 12.80 -1.72 -22.91
CA ASP A 545 12.59 -0.29 -23.23
C ASP A 545 12.75 0.60 -21.99
N CYS A 546 13.68 0.24 -21.10
CA CYS A 546 13.92 0.95 -19.85
C CYS A 546 15.03 2.00 -19.98
N LEU A 547 14.89 3.10 -19.25
CA LEU A 547 15.93 4.13 -19.12
C LEU A 547 16.51 4.10 -17.70
N ILE A 548 17.82 3.92 -17.61
CA ILE A 548 18.61 4.01 -16.38
C ILE A 548 19.56 5.20 -16.55
N SER A 549 19.37 6.27 -15.78
CA SER A 549 20.13 7.50 -16.00
C SER A 549 20.51 8.30 -14.76
N ASP A 550 21.54 9.12 -14.88
CA ASP A 550 21.86 10.18 -13.92
C ASP A 550 22.21 9.67 -12.50
N SER A 551 22.90 8.51 -12.42
CA SER A 551 23.45 8.03 -11.15
C SER A 551 24.68 8.82 -10.73
N LYS A 552 24.83 9.09 -9.43
CA LYS A 552 26.11 9.58 -8.89
C LYS A 552 27.20 8.50 -8.88
N ASN A 553 26.82 7.23 -8.82
CA ASN A 553 27.73 6.09 -8.70
C ASN A 553 27.45 5.07 -9.81
N ILE A 554 26.76 3.96 -9.49
CA ILE A 554 26.59 2.85 -10.41
C ILE A 554 25.20 2.90 -11.06
N GLY A 555 25.10 2.74 -12.38
CA GLY A 555 23.82 2.55 -13.05
C GLY A 555 23.18 1.21 -12.65
N VAL A 556 23.76 0.11 -13.09
CA VAL A 556 23.30 -1.25 -12.78
C VAL A 556 24.41 -2.04 -12.08
N ALA A 557 24.11 -2.53 -10.88
CA ALA A 557 24.98 -3.43 -10.13
C ALA A 557 24.40 -4.85 -10.13
N CYS A 558 25.18 -5.81 -10.64
CA CYS A 558 24.84 -7.23 -10.68
C CYS A 558 25.82 -8.00 -9.79
N LEU A 559 25.29 -8.67 -8.76
CA LEU A 559 26.11 -9.39 -7.78
C LEU A 559 25.46 -10.69 -7.31
N SER A 560 26.23 -11.52 -6.60
CA SER A 560 25.73 -12.73 -5.92
C SER A 560 24.86 -13.63 -6.81
N PHE A 561 25.42 -14.11 -7.92
CA PHE A 561 24.79 -15.03 -8.88
C PHE A 561 23.55 -14.48 -9.60
N SER A 562 23.38 -13.14 -9.65
CA SER A 562 22.27 -12.53 -10.39
C SER A 562 22.38 -12.78 -11.89
N ALA A 563 21.24 -12.86 -12.59
CA ALA A 563 21.22 -13.01 -14.05
C ALA A 563 20.14 -12.13 -14.70
N PRO A 564 20.31 -10.79 -14.68
CA PRO A 564 19.35 -9.90 -15.30
C PRO A 564 19.46 -9.88 -16.83
N VAL A 565 18.35 -9.60 -17.49
CA VAL A 565 18.26 -9.48 -18.95
C VAL A 565 17.66 -8.13 -19.33
N PHE A 566 18.35 -7.41 -20.21
CA PHE A 566 17.93 -6.10 -20.71
C PHE A 566 17.76 -6.13 -22.22
N HIS A 567 16.58 -5.72 -22.70
CA HIS A 567 16.30 -5.53 -24.12
C HIS A 567 15.95 -4.07 -24.40
N ASP A 568 16.46 -3.53 -25.50
CA ASP A 568 16.08 -2.21 -26.02
C ASP A 568 16.24 -1.07 -24.99
N SER A 569 17.18 -1.23 -24.04
CA SER A 569 17.30 -0.36 -22.87
C SER A 569 18.52 0.56 -22.96
N THR A 570 18.42 1.72 -22.31
CA THR A 570 19.50 2.73 -22.30
C THR A 570 20.04 2.93 -20.89
N ILE A 571 21.36 2.85 -20.76
CA ILE A 571 22.11 3.12 -19.53
C ILE A 571 23.06 4.28 -19.79
N GLN A 572 22.86 5.41 -19.11
CA GLN A 572 23.62 6.63 -19.42
C GLN A 572 23.91 7.52 -18.23
N LYS A 573 24.92 8.39 -18.37
CA LYS A 573 25.20 9.48 -17.40
C LYS A 573 25.40 9.00 -15.97
N CYS A 574 26.05 7.85 -15.78
CA CYS A 574 26.39 7.33 -14.46
C CYS A 574 27.81 7.73 -14.06
N GLY A 575 28.02 8.10 -12.79
CA GLY A 575 29.28 8.63 -12.29
C GLY A 575 30.45 7.63 -12.28
N THR A 576 30.28 6.50 -11.58
CA THR A 576 31.33 5.49 -11.43
C THR A 576 31.32 4.49 -12.58
N SER A 577 30.19 3.84 -12.83
CA SER A 577 30.06 2.90 -13.95
C SER A 577 28.62 2.85 -14.43
N GLY A 578 28.42 2.71 -15.73
CA GLY A 578 27.11 2.35 -16.27
C GLY A 578 26.68 0.97 -15.76
N LEU A 579 27.56 -0.03 -15.89
CA LEU A 579 27.33 -1.41 -15.48
C LEU A 579 28.49 -1.90 -14.58
N SER A 580 28.16 -2.54 -13.45
CA SER A 580 29.13 -3.19 -12.58
C SER A 580 28.68 -4.62 -12.31
N ILE A 581 29.42 -5.60 -12.81
CA ILE A 581 29.00 -7.01 -12.84
C ILE A 581 30.07 -7.86 -12.15
N TYR A 582 29.68 -8.60 -11.10
CA TYR A 582 30.59 -9.41 -10.29
C TYR A 582 29.84 -10.50 -9.51
N GLY A 583 30.53 -11.22 -8.62
CA GLY A 583 29.91 -12.21 -7.75
C GLY A 583 29.30 -13.38 -8.50
N LYS A 584 29.96 -13.84 -9.58
CA LYS A 584 29.48 -14.95 -10.45
C LYS A 584 28.15 -14.65 -11.14
N SER A 585 27.84 -13.38 -11.37
CA SER A 585 26.63 -12.95 -12.07
C SER A 585 26.75 -13.17 -13.57
N ASN A 586 25.62 -13.39 -14.25
CA ASN A 586 25.52 -13.63 -15.69
C ASN A 586 24.49 -12.68 -16.32
N ALA A 587 24.92 -11.49 -16.72
CA ALA A 587 24.03 -10.46 -17.26
C ALA A 587 23.99 -10.46 -18.79
N SER A 588 22.80 -10.25 -19.37
CA SER A 588 22.59 -10.20 -20.82
C SER A 588 21.97 -8.87 -21.26
N PHE A 589 22.49 -8.32 -22.35
CA PHE A 589 22.06 -7.05 -22.93
C PHE A 589 21.89 -7.21 -24.44
N GLU A 590 20.67 -7.00 -24.93
CA GLU A 590 20.33 -7.08 -26.35
C GLU A 590 19.78 -5.73 -26.82
N ARG A 591 20.30 -5.19 -27.94
CA ARG A 591 19.90 -3.88 -28.48
C ARG A 591 19.98 -2.75 -27.45
N CYS A 592 20.94 -2.82 -26.54
CA CYS A 592 21.09 -1.83 -25.47
C CYS A 592 22.09 -0.74 -25.85
N LYS A 593 21.94 0.45 -25.24
CA LYS A 593 22.86 1.57 -25.42
C LYS A 593 23.50 1.96 -24.09
N VAL A 594 24.83 1.92 -24.02
CA VAL A 594 25.62 2.30 -22.84
C VAL A 594 26.50 3.50 -23.20
N MET A 595 26.19 4.68 -22.67
CA MET A 595 26.85 5.91 -23.11
C MET A 595 27.02 7.00 -22.05
N ASP A 596 27.89 7.97 -22.33
CA ASP A 596 28.06 9.18 -21.52
C ASP A 596 28.33 8.89 -20.03
N ASN A 597 28.94 7.74 -19.71
CA ASN A 597 29.30 7.38 -18.33
C ASN A 597 30.68 7.96 -17.98
N MET A 598 30.85 8.38 -16.72
CA MET A 598 32.00 9.19 -16.32
C MET A 598 33.27 8.38 -16.03
N ASN A 599 33.21 7.12 -15.64
CA ASN A 599 34.38 6.24 -15.77
C ASN A 599 34.07 5.11 -16.74
N PHE A 600 33.51 4.01 -16.26
CA PHE A 600 33.37 2.80 -17.08
C PHE A 600 32.00 2.74 -17.75
N GLY A 601 31.95 2.34 -19.02
CA GLY A 601 30.68 1.89 -19.60
C GLY A 601 30.21 0.62 -18.89
N CYS A 602 31.09 -0.37 -18.80
CA CYS A 602 30.91 -1.62 -18.09
C CYS A 602 32.23 -2.03 -17.41
N GLN A 603 32.16 -2.33 -16.13
CA GLN A 603 33.23 -3.01 -15.39
C GLN A 603 32.74 -4.40 -14.99
N ILE A 604 33.53 -5.42 -15.29
CA ILE A 604 33.23 -6.80 -14.94
C ILE A 604 34.44 -7.46 -14.29
N PHE A 605 34.22 -8.14 -13.17
CA PHE A 605 35.29 -8.75 -12.40
C PHE A 605 34.88 -10.04 -11.68
N GLU A 606 35.89 -10.79 -11.25
CA GLU A 606 35.82 -12.11 -10.60
C GLU A 606 35.58 -13.28 -11.54
N GLN A 607 36.10 -14.43 -11.11
CA GLN A 607 35.97 -15.70 -11.79
C GLN A 607 34.50 -16.10 -11.93
N ASP A 608 34.17 -16.68 -13.09
CA ASP A 608 32.82 -17.15 -13.45
C ASP A 608 31.77 -16.03 -13.60
N THR A 609 32.16 -14.77 -13.55
CA THR A 609 31.27 -13.64 -13.90
C THR A 609 31.24 -13.45 -15.41
N THR A 610 30.04 -13.35 -15.98
CA THR A 610 29.83 -13.21 -17.43
C THR A 610 28.94 -12.02 -17.77
N ALA A 611 29.29 -11.31 -18.84
CA ALA A 611 28.41 -10.32 -19.48
C ALA A 611 28.32 -10.59 -20.98
N THR A 612 27.09 -10.66 -21.50
CA THR A 612 26.81 -10.85 -22.92
C THR A 612 26.14 -9.61 -23.49
N PHE A 613 26.68 -9.11 -24.59
CA PHE A 613 26.17 -7.96 -25.33
C PHE A 613 25.89 -8.38 -26.79
N THR A 614 24.66 -8.20 -27.25
CA THR A 614 24.25 -8.51 -28.62
C THR A 614 23.60 -7.29 -29.25
N ASP A 615 24.00 -6.94 -30.47
CA ASP A 615 23.47 -5.80 -31.23
C ASP A 615 23.46 -4.48 -30.41
N SER A 616 24.45 -4.31 -29.52
CA SER A 616 24.48 -3.25 -28.52
C SER A 616 25.55 -2.19 -28.83
N ILE A 617 25.36 -0.98 -28.30
CA ILE A 617 26.17 0.18 -28.64
C ILE A 617 26.83 0.75 -27.38
N PHE A 618 28.15 0.89 -27.43
CA PHE A 618 28.96 1.64 -26.47
C PHE A 618 29.49 2.90 -27.15
N THR A 619 29.10 4.07 -26.66
CA THR A 619 29.51 5.34 -27.29
C THR A 619 29.73 6.46 -26.28
N ASN A 620 30.54 7.46 -26.63
CA ASN A 620 30.79 8.66 -25.82
C ASN A 620 31.31 8.39 -24.39
N ASN A 621 32.05 7.30 -24.17
CA ASN A 621 32.73 7.06 -22.89
C ASN A 621 34.07 7.82 -22.89
N LEU A 622 33.99 9.15 -22.81
CA LEU A 622 35.09 10.09 -23.07
C LEU A 622 36.09 10.27 -21.91
N HIS A 623 35.83 9.64 -20.78
CA HIS A 623 36.64 9.81 -19.57
C HIS A 623 37.47 8.56 -19.23
N SER A 624 37.09 7.38 -19.73
CA SER A 624 37.81 6.12 -19.50
C SER A 624 37.46 5.07 -20.57
N VAL A 625 37.37 3.80 -20.19
CA VAL A 625 37.15 2.63 -21.05
C VAL A 625 35.67 2.24 -21.16
N SER A 626 35.24 1.75 -22.33
CA SER A 626 33.86 1.27 -22.50
C SER A 626 33.62 -0.06 -21.79
N ILE A 627 34.53 -1.04 -21.91
CA ILE A 627 34.46 -2.32 -21.18
C ILE A 627 35.80 -2.63 -20.53
N MET A 628 35.81 -2.86 -19.22
CA MET A 628 36.96 -3.37 -18.47
C MET A 628 36.67 -4.75 -17.90
N ALA A 629 37.38 -5.77 -18.38
CA ALA A 629 37.30 -7.15 -17.89
C ALA A 629 38.55 -7.51 -17.07
N ILE A 630 38.34 -7.92 -15.81
CA ILE A 630 39.40 -8.20 -14.83
C ILE A 630 39.12 -9.50 -14.05
N ASN A 631 40.18 -10.11 -13.53
CA ASN A 631 40.17 -11.26 -12.62
C ASN A 631 39.35 -12.47 -13.12
N ALA A 632 39.74 -13.05 -14.25
CA ALA A 632 39.13 -14.26 -14.84
C ALA A 632 37.63 -14.15 -15.17
N SER A 633 37.16 -12.94 -15.48
CA SER A 633 35.79 -12.70 -15.98
C SER A 633 35.68 -12.93 -17.48
N THR A 634 34.46 -13.10 -17.98
CA THR A 634 34.18 -13.33 -19.42
C THR A 634 33.24 -12.28 -19.99
N VAL A 635 33.62 -11.67 -21.11
CA VAL A 635 32.73 -10.79 -21.89
C VAL A 635 32.54 -11.34 -23.29
N ILE A 636 31.29 -11.38 -23.73
CA ILE A 636 30.93 -11.80 -25.09
C ILE A 636 30.21 -10.63 -25.75
N CYS A 637 30.73 -10.16 -26.88
CA CYS A 637 30.10 -9.13 -27.70
C CYS A 637 29.87 -9.67 -29.11
N GLU A 638 28.61 -9.69 -29.54
CA GLU A 638 28.20 -10.00 -30.91
C GLU A 638 27.54 -8.77 -31.55
N LYS A 639 27.98 -8.39 -32.77
CA LYS A 639 27.41 -7.27 -33.54
C LYS A 639 27.35 -5.94 -32.77
N CYS A 640 28.31 -5.73 -31.87
CA CYS A 640 28.36 -4.52 -31.05
C CYS A 640 29.12 -3.40 -31.74
N ILE A 641 28.74 -2.16 -31.44
CA ILE A 641 29.42 -0.95 -31.93
C ILE A 641 30.12 -0.26 -30.76
N PHE A 642 31.42 -0.02 -30.89
CA PHE A 642 32.22 0.76 -29.97
C PHE A 642 32.70 2.02 -30.68
N SER A 643 32.36 3.19 -30.15
CA SER A 643 32.76 4.45 -30.77
C SER A 643 33.04 5.57 -29.77
N ASN A 644 33.88 6.52 -30.16
CA ASN A 644 34.08 7.78 -29.44
C ASN A 644 34.37 7.58 -27.94
N SER A 645 35.37 6.74 -27.61
CA SER A 645 35.85 6.54 -26.23
C SER A 645 37.19 7.23 -26.02
N LEU A 646 37.63 7.39 -24.77
CA LEU A 646 38.93 8.01 -24.49
C LEU A 646 40.09 7.16 -25.04
N GLN A 647 40.35 6.03 -24.38
CA GLN A 647 41.25 4.93 -24.74
C GLN A 647 41.36 3.96 -23.54
N PRO A 648 41.42 2.63 -23.74
CA PRO A 648 40.92 1.89 -24.90
C PRO A 648 39.38 1.81 -24.94
N HIS A 649 38.78 1.25 -25.99
CA HIS A 649 37.37 0.86 -25.98
C HIS A 649 37.14 -0.36 -25.08
N VAL A 650 38.00 -1.37 -25.21
CA VAL A 650 37.94 -2.61 -24.43
C VAL A 650 39.29 -2.90 -23.82
N GLU A 651 39.28 -3.29 -22.55
CA GLU A 651 40.46 -3.65 -21.78
C GLU A 651 40.29 -5.02 -21.13
N VAL A 652 41.27 -5.90 -21.35
CA VAL A 652 41.27 -7.29 -20.86
C VAL A 652 42.48 -7.50 -19.95
N ARG A 653 42.28 -7.89 -18.70
CA ARG A 653 43.37 -8.07 -17.74
C ARG A 653 43.16 -9.29 -16.82
N SER A 654 44.24 -9.74 -16.20
CA SER A 654 44.25 -10.70 -15.08
C SER A 654 43.47 -11.98 -15.37
N GLY A 655 43.79 -12.67 -16.47
CA GLY A 655 43.16 -13.95 -16.83
C GLY A 655 41.77 -13.84 -17.47
N SER A 656 41.24 -12.63 -17.66
CA SER A 656 39.90 -12.44 -18.25
C SER A 656 39.89 -12.73 -19.74
N THR A 657 38.73 -13.10 -20.26
CA THR A 657 38.52 -13.36 -21.69
C THR A 657 37.48 -12.40 -22.26
N VAL A 658 37.79 -11.76 -23.38
CA VAL A 658 36.81 -10.98 -24.15
C VAL A 658 36.71 -11.51 -25.57
N GLN A 659 35.48 -11.74 -26.04
CA GLN A 659 35.17 -12.21 -27.38
C GLN A 659 34.43 -11.12 -28.16
N LEU A 660 34.96 -10.74 -29.32
CA LEU A 660 34.34 -9.74 -30.22
C LEU A 660 34.02 -10.40 -31.57
N THR A 661 32.75 -10.64 -31.84
CA THR A 661 32.28 -11.25 -33.09
C THR A 661 31.44 -10.26 -33.91
N LYS A 662 31.86 -9.98 -35.15
CA LYS A 662 31.14 -9.06 -36.06
C LYS A 662 30.92 -7.66 -35.49
N CYS A 663 31.83 -7.18 -34.65
CA CYS A 663 31.75 -5.85 -34.03
C CYS A 663 32.34 -4.77 -34.96
N ASP A 664 32.01 -3.50 -34.70
CA ASP A 664 32.68 -2.32 -35.28
C ASP A 664 33.29 -1.50 -34.13
N VAL A 665 34.62 -1.37 -34.12
CA VAL A 665 35.39 -0.62 -33.12
C VAL A 665 36.03 0.56 -33.84
N SER A 666 35.69 1.78 -33.43
CA SER A 666 36.24 2.96 -34.09
C SER A 666 36.39 4.20 -33.24
N LYS A 667 37.35 5.05 -33.61
CA LYS A 667 37.48 6.42 -33.11
C LYS A 667 37.72 6.50 -31.59
N SER A 668 38.76 5.87 -31.07
CA SER A 668 39.35 6.32 -29.80
C SER A 668 39.90 7.74 -29.96
N THR A 669 39.71 8.57 -28.93
CA THR A 669 40.07 10.00 -29.01
C THR A 669 41.54 10.27 -28.69
N GLN A 670 42.21 9.40 -27.91
CA GLN A 670 43.59 9.64 -27.47
C GLN A 670 44.56 8.44 -27.53
N GLY A 671 44.13 7.26 -28.01
CA GLY A 671 45.10 6.18 -28.25
C GLY A 671 44.63 4.86 -28.83
N VAL A 672 44.54 3.83 -27.99
CA VAL A 672 44.40 2.43 -28.44
C VAL A 672 42.93 2.08 -28.66
N GLY A 673 42.62 1.31 -29.71
CA GLY A 673 41.28 0.75 -29.89
C GLY A 673 40.97 -0.33 -28.85
N LEU A 674 41.76 -1.41 -28.83
CA LEU A 674 41.60 -2.54 -27.90
C LEU A 674 42.92 -2.85 -27.17
N GLN A 675 42.85 -3.17 -25.88
CA GLN A 675 44.05 -3.44 -25.07
C GLN A 675 43.94 -4.75 -24.28
N VAL A 676 44.99 -5.56 -24.38
CA VAL A 676 45.17 -6.80 -23.61
C VAL A 676 46.35 -6.61 -22.67
N HIS A 677 46.16 -6.86 -21.38
CA HIS A 677 47.21 -6.83 -20.36
C HIS A 677 47.59 -8.26 -19.94
N ASN A 678 48.38 -8.35 -18.87
CA ASN A 678 48.85 -9.57 -18.22
C ASN A 678 47.76 -10.64 -18.13
N ASP A 679 48.05 -11.75 -18.78
CA ASP A 679 47.25 -12.98 -18.86
C ASP A 679 45.84 -12.80 -19.45
N GLY A 680 45.54 -11.62 -20.01
CA GLY A 680 44.27 -11.38 -20.70
C GLY A 680 44.20 -12.10 -22.04
N VAL A 681 43.00 -12.53 -22.42
CA VAL A 681 42.74 -13.19 -23.71
C VAL A 681 41.70 -12.40 -24.50
N LEU A 682 42.07 -11.92 -25.67
CA LEU A 682 41.17 -11.24 -26.59
C LEU A 682 40.98 -12.08 -27.85
N CYS A 683 39.77 -12.56 -28.06
CA CYS A 683 39.37 -13.31 -29.25
C CYS A 683 38.53 -12.40 -30.17
N ILE A 684 38.96 -12.22 -31.41
CA ILE A 684 38.31 -11.35 -32.40
C ILE A 684 37.96 -12.18 -33.64
N ASN A 685 36.69 -12.14 -34.04
CA ASN A 685 36.18 -12.87 -35.20
C ASN A 685 35.34 -11.96 -36.11
N ASN A 686 35.78 -11.77 -37.36
CA ASN A 686 35.06 -10.96 -38.35
C ASN A 686 34.68 -9.55 -37.88
N THR A 687 35.50 -8.93 -37.04
CA THR A 687 35.29 -7.59 -36.47
C THR A 687 36.10 -6.56 -37.25
N VAL A 688 35.56 -5.34 -37.39
CA VAL A 688 36.24 -4.21 -38.01
C VAL A 688 36.79 -3.29 -36.92
N ILE A 689 38.08 -2.96 -36.99
CA ILE A 689 38.75 -1.99 -36.12
C ILE A 689 39.28 -0.87 -37.00
N ARG A 690 38.88 0.37 -36.76
CA ARG A 690 39.23 1.45 -37.70
C ARG A 690 39.31 2.83 -37.08
N ASP A 691 40.09 3.68 -37.74
CA ASP A 691 40.15 5.10 -37.45
C ASP A 691 40.56 5.38 -35.98
N GLU A 692 41.44 4.52 -35.43
CA GLU A 692 41.96 4.64 -34.06
C GLU A 692 43.12 5.65 -33.98
N ALA A 693 43.15 6.48 -32.94
CA ALA A 693 44.09 7.60 -32.84
C ALA A 693 45.56 7.16 -32.86
N LYS A 694 45.89 6.00 -32.27
CA LYS A 694 47.25 5.43 -32.30
C LYS A 694 47.27 4.03 -32.88
N MET A 695 46.65 3.06 -32.22
CA MET A 695 46.81 1.66 -32.57
C MET A 695 45.48 0.93 -32.50
N GLY A 696 45.26 0.01 -33.43
CA GLY A 696 44.06 -0.83 -33.42
C GLY A 696 44.02 -1.72 -32.19
N VAL A 697 45.07 -2.52 -31.98
CA VAL A 697 45.20 -3.43 -30.83
C VAL A 697 46.58 -3.33 -30.18
N LEU A 698 46.62 -3.24 -28.84
CA LEU A 698 47.82 -3.37 -28.01
C LEU A 698 47.78 -4.67 -27.21
N VAL A 699 48.78 -5.53 -27.41
CA VAL A 699 48.97 -6.74 -26.62
C VAL A 699 50.13 -6.52 -25.67
N GLY A 700 49.83 -6.45 -24.37
CA GLY A 700 50.77 -6.26 -23.28
C GLY A 700 51.55 -7.53 -22.92
N ASP A 701 52.28 -7.45 -21.81
CA ASP A 701 53.01 -8.57 -21.23
C ASP A 701 52.09 -9.76 -20.98
N THR A 702 52.51 -10.97 -21.33
CA THR A 702 51.76 -12.26 -21.27
C THR A 702 50.35 -12.29 -21.87
N GLY A 703 49.89 -11.20 -22.50
CA GLY A 703 48.58 -11.12 -23.14
C GLY A 703 48.51 -11.96 -24.42
N LEU A 704 47.32 -12.49 -24.70
CA LEU A 704 47.05 -13.28 -25.90
C LEU A 704 45.99 -12.59 -26.76
N LEU A 705 46.36 -12.29 -28.00
CA LEU A 705 45.41 -11.90 -29.05
C LEU A 705 45.20 -13.05 -30.03
N GLN A 706 43.95 -13.42 -30.25
CA GLN A 706 43.54 -14.31 -31.33
C GLN A 706 42.60 -13.53 -32.25
N ILE A 707 42.99 -13.30 -33.50
CA ILE A 707 42.18 -12.60 -34.49
C ILE A 707 42.02 -13.45 -35.75
N THR A 708 40.78 -13.62 -36.20
CA THR A 708 40.46 -14.34 -37.42
C THR A 708 39.39 -13.61 -38.22
N GLY A 709 39.68 -13.33 -39.50
CA GLY A 709 38.77 -12.53 -40.33
C GLY A 709 38.71 -11.06 -39.93
N GLY A 710 37.87 -10.29 -40.63
CA GLY A 710 37.68 -8.86 -40.34
C GLY A 710 38.79 -7.97 -40.91
N GLU A 711 38.81 -6.71 -40.46
CA GLU A 711 39.69 -5.67 -41.00
C GLU A 711 40.21 -4.75 -39.89
N ILE A 712 41.51 -4.43 -39.90
CA ILE A 712 42.12 -3.36 -39.09
C ILE A 712 42.66 -2.28 -40.03
N ARG A 713 42.09 -1.07 -40.00
CA ARG A 713 42.49 0.00 -40.93
C ARG A 713 42.55 1.40 -40.37
N ASN A 714 43.31 2.26 -41.05
CA ASN A 714 43.39 3.70 -40.75
C ASN A 714 43.78 4.04 -39.29
N CYS A 715 44.54 3.18 -38.61
CA CYS A 715 45.04 3.46 -37.27
C CYS A 715 46.32 4.32 -37.34
N GLY A 716 46.46 5.33 -36.47
CA GLY A 716 47.45 6.40 -36.64
C GLY A 716 48.94 5.98 -36.64
N ILE A 717 49.31 4.95 -35.88
CA ILE A 717 50.68 4.45 -35.72
C ILE A 717 50.81 3.02 -36.22
N ALA A 718 49.97 2.09 -35.77
CA ALA A 718 50.05 0.68 -36.15
C ALA A 718 48.70 -0.02 -36.11
N GLY A 719 48.54 -1.10 -36.87
CA GLY A 719 47.36 -1.96 -36.74
C GLY A 719 47.36 -2.72 -35.41
N ILE A 720 48.41 -3.52 -35.18
CA ILE A 720 48.60 -4.31 -33.96
C ILE A 720 50.01 -4.11 -33.42
N VAL A 721 50.17 -3.96 -32.10
CA VAL A 721 51.48 -3.96 -31.44
C VAL A 721 51.51 -5.00 -30.33
N CYS A 722 52.51 -5.88 -30.38
CA CYS A 722 52.84 -6.86 -29.35
C CYS A 722 54.01 -6.35 -28.51
N MET A 723 53.75 -6.07 -27.24
CA MET A 723 54.77 -5.77 -26.25
C MET A 723 55.55 -7.03 -25.87
N ALA A 724 56.59 -6.87 -25.05
CA ALA A 724 57.45 -7.97 -24.63
C ALA A 724 56.63 -9.11 -23.99
N ASN A 725 56.98 -10.35 -24.32
CA ASN A 725 56.30 -11.60 -23.90
C ASN A 725 54.81 -11.74 -24.28
N GLY A 726 54.22 -10.80 -25.02
CA GLY A 726 52.87 -10.96 -25.57
C GLY A 726 52.84 -11.99 -26.70
N ASN A 727 51.64 -12.48 -27.02
CA ASN A 727 51.42 -13.45 -28.10
C ASN A 727 50.28 -13.03 -29.04
N ILE A 728 50.53 -13.07 -30.35
CA ILE A 728 49.53 -12.79 -31.39
C ILE A 728 49.30 -14.02 -32.28
N GLN A 729 48.05 -14.37 -32.51
CA GLN A 729 47.61 -15.31 -33.54
C GLN A 729 46.68 -14.57 -34.49
N ALA A 730 47.19 -14.16 -35.65
CA ALA A 730 46.41 -13.45 -36.68
C ALA A 730 46.23 -14.32 -37.92
N GLU A 731 44.98 -14.63 -38.27
CA GLU A 731 44.64 -15.45 -39.44
C GLU A 731 43.60 -14.75 -40.33
N LYS A 732 43.74 -14.82 -41.66
CA LYS A 732 42.69 -14.36 -42.63
C LYS A 732 42.19 -12.93 -42.38
N THR A 733 43.04 -12.07 -41.83
CA THR A 733 42.68 -10.71 -41.43
C THR A 733 43.24 -9.72 -42.43
N LYS A 734 42.46 -8.69 -42.79
CA LYS A 734 42.94 -7.59 -43.61
C LYS A 734 43.50 -6.48 -42.73
N LEU A 735 44.75 -6.07 -42.96
CA LEU A 735 45.35 -4.90 -42.33
C LEU A 735 45.70 -3.90 -43.42
N SER A 736 45.08 -2.71 -43.41
CA SER A 736 45.20 -1.76 -44.52
C SER A 736 45.30 -0.31 -44.05
N GLY A 737 46.25 0.47 -44.58
CA GLY A 737 46.28 1.92 -44.35
C GLY A 737 46.57 2.34 -42.90
N ASN A 738 47.06 1.44 -42.05
CA ASN A 738 47.56 1.77 -40.72
C ASN A 738 48.92 2.47 -40.86
N GLY A 739 49.25 3.40 -39.97
CA GLY A 739 50.39 4.33 -40.08
C GLY A 739 51.73 3.68 -40.42
N GLN A 740 52.62 3.55 -39.45
CA GLN A 740 53.96 3.03 -39.68
C GLN A 740 53.96 1.52 -39.98
N PHE A 741 53.15 0.74 -39.25
CA PHE A 741 53.21 -0.73 -39.28
C PHE A 741 51.84 -1.38 -39.40
N ALA A 742 51.74 -2.54 -40.07
CA ALA A 742 50.57 -3.40 -39.91
C ALA A 742 50.62 -4.09 -38.54
N ILE A 743 51.72 -4.79 -38.25
CA ILE A 743 51.97 -5.51 -36.99
C ILE A 743 53.40 -5.25 -36.52
N GLN A 744 53.58 -4.87 -35.25
CA GLN A 744 54.89 -4.73 -34.61
C GLN A 744 55.05 -5.74 -33.46
N PHE A 745 56.11 -6.55 -33.51
CA PHE A 745 56.53 -7.47 -32.47
C PHE A 745 57.75 -6.90 -31.72
N MET A 746 57.60 -6.65 -30.41
CA MET A 746 58.67 -6.19 -29.52
C MET A 746 59.55 -7.36 -29.03
N GLU A 747 60.66 -7.05 -28.35
CA GLU A 747 61.61 -8.05 -27.85
C GLU A 747 60.90 -9.16 -27.05
N LYS A 748 61.25 -10.43 -27.31
CA LYS A 748 60.67 -11.63 -26.64
C LYS A 748 59.17 -11.87 -26.86
N SER A 749 58.51 -11.09 -27.71
CA SER A 749 57.13 -11.40 -28.12
C SER A 749 57.10 -12.64 -29.02
N ALA A 750 55.91 -13.24 -29.15
CA ALA A 750 55.69 -14.38 -30.04
C ALA A 750 54.46 -14.18 -30.91
N GLY A 751 54.39 -14.87 -32.04
CA GLY A 751 53.14 -14.91 -32.78
C GLY A 751 53.18 -15.63 -34.12
N THR A 752 51.99 -15.80 -34.67
CA THR A 752 51.77 -16.34 -36.02
C THR A 752 50.90 -15.36 -36.81
N VAL A 753 51.32 -15.03 -38.03
CA VAL A 753 50.54 -14.24 -38.99
C VAL A 753 50.34 -15.09 -40.24
N LYS A 754 49.09 -15.47 -40.51
CA LYS A 754 48.76 -16.47 -41.54
C LYS A 754 47.63 -16.03 -42.48
N SER A 755 47.85 -16.16 -43.79
CA SER A 755 46.82 -15.89 -44.80
C SER A 755 46.18 -14.51 -44.69
N CYS A 756 46.93 -13.50 -44.19
CA CYS A 756 46.47 -12.12 -44.03
C CYS A 756 46.75 -11.28 -45.28
N GLU A 757 45.95 -10.24 -45.49
CA GLU A 757 46.16 -9.22 -46.53
C GLU A 757 46.71 -7.96 -45.87
N ILE A 758 47.95 -7.57 -46.18
CA ILE A 758 48.68 -6.49 -45.50
C ILE A 758 49.11 -5.43 -46.52
N GLU A 759 48.49 -4.25 -46.46
CA GLU A 759 48.64 -3.25 -47.51
C GLU A 759 48.63 -1.78 -47.05
N ASN A 760 49.21 -0.91 -47.88
CA ASN A 760 49.10 0.54 -47.75
C ASN A 760 49.68 1.14 -46.44
N HIS A 761 50.69 0.51 -45.84
CA HIS A 761 51.37 1.04 -44.64
C HIS A 761 52.50 2.00 -45.00
N THR A 762 52.73 3.06 -44.21
CA THR A 762 53.73 4.10 -44.54
C THR A 762 55.16 3.61 -44.37
N MET A 763 55.42 2.59 -43.55
CA MET A 763 56.73 1.93 -43.46
C MET A 763 56.66 0.45 -43.79
N PHE A 764 56.46 -0.41 -42.78
CA PHE A 764 56.60 -1.87 -42.94
C PHE A 764 55.26 -2.58 -42.80
N GLY A 765 55.11 -3.73 -43.47
CA GLY A 765 54.01 -4.64 -43.17
C GLY A 765 54.15 -5.20 -41.75
N ILE A 766 55.19 -6.01 -41.52
CA ILE A 766 55.49 -6.62 -40.23
C ILE A 766 56.90 -6.21 -39.75
N LEU A 767 56.99 -5.66 -38.54
CA LEU A 767 58.26 -5.38 -37.87
C LEU A 767 58.48 -6.39 -36.74
N VAL A 768 59.59 -7.12 -36.78
CA VAL A 768 59.99 -8.13 -35.79
C VAL A 768 61.27 -7.66 -35.09
N SER A 769 61.19 -7.39 -33.79
CA SER A 769 62.35 -7.00 -32.97
C SER A 769 63.22 -8.20 -32.61
N ARG A 770 64.45 -7.94 -32.13
CA ARG A 770 65.37 -8.98 -31.66
C ARG A 770 64.71 -9.92 -30.65
N ASP A 771 65.02 -11.21 -30.74
CA ASP A 771 64.54 -12.27 -29.84
C ASP A 771 63.00 -12.51 -29.86
N ALA A 772 62.26 -11.90 -30.80
CA ALA A 772 60.87 -12.24 -31.02
C ALA A 772 60.71 -13.53 -31.87
N ALA A 773 59.78 -14.40 -31.48
CA ALA A 773 59.51 -15.68 -32.14
C ALA A 773 58.27 -15.58 -33.03
N VAL A 774 58.45 -15.17 -34.28
CA VAL A 774 57.34 -14.88 -35.21
C VAL A 774 57.36 -15.84 -36.41
N THR A 775 56.21 -16.42 -36.73
CA THR A 775 55.98 -17.22 -37.95
C THR A 775 55.05 -16.49 -38.89
N CYS A 776 55.46 -16.31 -40.16
CA CYS A 776 54.65 -15.70 -41.20
C CYS A 776 54.41 -16.73 -42.31
N ASP A 777 53.14 -17.00 -42.64
CA ASP A 777 52.74 -18.02 -43.61
C ASP A 777 51.64 -17.50 -44.55
N ASP A 778 51.76 -17.75 -45.86
CA ASP A 778 50.72 -17.45 -46.87
C ASP A 778 50.14 -16.01 -46.88
N ASN A 779 50.91 -15.00 -46.43
CA ASN A 779 50.43 -13.61 -46.39
C ASN A 779 50.60 -12.90 -47.73
N LYS A 780 49.62 -12.05 -48.09
CA LYS A 780 49.67 -11.20 -49.28
C LYS A 780 50.04 -9.76 -48.88
N PHE A 781 51.08 -9.22 -49.50
CA PHE A 781 51.52 -7.85 -49.26
C PHE A 781 51.36 -6.98 -50.49
N SER A 782 50.93 -5.73 -50.32
CA SER A 782 50.92 -4.77 -51.43
C SER A 782 51.06 -3.31 -50.95
N ASN A 783 51.77 -2.49 -51.74
CA ASN A 783 51.85 -1.03 -51.54
C ASN A 783 52.30 -0.58 -50.13
N ASN A 784 53.24 -1.30 -49.50
CA ASN A 784 53.88 -0.87 -48.25
C ASN A 784 55.07 0.04 -48.56
N GLY A 785 55.24 1.13 -47.80
CA GLY A 785 56.18 2.22 -48.12
C GLY A 785 57.67 1.82 -48.11
N HIS A 786 58.04 0.75 -47.41
CA HIS A 786 59.38 0.21 -47.39
C HIS A 786 59.42 -1.30 -47.68
N LYS A 787 59.58 -2.15 -46.66
CA LYS A 787 59.67 -3.62 -46.77
C LYS A 787 58.44 -4.27 -46.17
N ASP A 788 58.03 -5.40 -46.74
CA ASP A 788 56.89 -6.16 -46.24
C ASP A 788 57.16 -6.79 -44.87
N ILE A 789 58.36 -7.34 -44.65
CA ILE A 789 58.80 -7.90 -43.37
C ILE A 789 60.21 -7.41 -43.04
N VAL A 790 60.43 -6.96 -41.80
CA VAL A 790 61.75 -6.55 -41.27
C VAL A 790 62.03 -7.30 -39.97
N ASN A 791 63.20 -7.96 -39.90
CA ASN A 791 63.75 -8.54 -38.68
C ASN A 791 64.95 -7.71 -38.22
N LEU A 792 64.95 -7.24 -36.96
CA LEU A 792 65.98 -6.38 -36.37
C LEU A 792 67.03 -7.11 -35.53
#